data_AF-A0A6G1MQS1-F1
#
_entry.id   AF-A0A6G1MQS1-F1
#
_cell.length_a   1.000
_cell.length_b   1.000
_cell.length_c   1.000
_cell.angle_alpha   90.00
_cell.angle_beta   90.00
_cell.angle_gamma   90.00
#
_symmetry.space_group_name_H-M   'P 1'
#
loop_
_entity.id
_entity.type
_entity.pdbx_description
1 polymer ?
#
loop_
_entity_poly.entity_id
_entity_poly.type
_entity_poly.pdbx_seq_one_letter_code
_entity_poly.pdbx_strand_id
1 'polypeptide(L)'
;MAPTTTHFLPAPEVRKRFAGLSKDDENERLEAAKGLNLALRNVTENRDETVKYCLTRLIKGLTSANDSSRIGFSLALVELLYSLLDPKDPLLTDLPFRSVVQLIVEHTEPTGGLTKSEERGFYFGRLFGLKAIIETELLFTKESDISNWQSVLTQLVVLAQKKPWLRESCCLVIRNAVLAIESSQKELVKVTCDELEKSGLIKSSDGIGIWIALIQKHNTTLEKLNIRPQKRSSPFEKAYLQTLAKILKESEGKDEDGEKLAQKGSWNARLSWVWDSIFEFYTSDTPQKDIASFPEFWQAVVNDGLFSNGSSDERKFWGFLVFNKAISALENKDTISILFSPNLMKCFINQLSSPERYLHKAAQKSFRVIKSKAENSPSIASTILTCLLSRNGSPNFESVTKTKVIESLFSCADEQGQLEIVRFFKSLILEPAAEDTKSIEKSRQWAADQLLSTIRSSKSTPKSSYVTEIINIFVEYGHFNIKSNLSADLAFSATTQATFRTRLSSCLSELLQNSDLKSTVWSAKAVLFIKQKREESADEFATTVDESIEEEIEKVFKIVSKLDRKTPALGSRRYAFALMYSLLLLQLFNGEPDAMDMLQDLHLVFEKIGKERKEKERKKDKHRHKRQKHEPEEQDHDHEEEEEEEEEQDCLEILIELLLGFLAKPSVLAKKMSQTVFKSFADSLSASALDSLLRPLVVEETQEGQRELFDIEDEDEIMDDADSGEDDDGEDSDVEVIDVEEDSADEEDGEDDENEDEDEESSDEEEDDDDDDDGDDDEPLDEETRKLHAALAEALGTSKDPNTSDASDSDESMDDDQMLLVDEQLSKIFKHRKTPNKRQQRASAKESVVNFKNRILELLEIYVKGDGNCDEKIKVIVPCLEAMRKTGNPSVRSNAHNVLKSLAQSNKKKSPKDKEDDTTTTIFTDPSSAFEILKQIHQESSQPHHQPQQSREHAASCSHCSLYISRILVAGDKSWIERITELYFTKTMVNWMTDAKCVTQPALFTDFVTWAGTIRKSLTTAVLTLGGEKVEVTGKSGKSDKKRKRKNK
;
A
#
# COMPACT_ATOMS: atom_id res chain seq x y z
N MET A 1 -6.58 24.25 89.86
CA MET A 1 -6.65 25.17 88.71
C MET A 1 -5.80 24.57 87.61
N ALA A 2 -6.43 23.93 86.63
CA ALA A 2 -5.75 23.49 85.41
C ALA A 2 -5.46 24.72 84.54
N PRO A 3 -4.29 24.84 83.90
CA PRO A 3 -4.06 25.93 82.98
C PRO A 3 -4.96 25.71 81.76
N THR A 4 -5.95 26.59 81.58
CA THR A 4 -6.69 26.72 80.32
C THR A 4 -5.70 27.13 79.24
N THR A 5 -5.25 26.16 78.44
CA THR A 5 -4.48 26.38 77.21
C THR A 5 -5.39 27.13 76.23
N THR A 6 -5.36 28.46 76.24
CA THR A 6 -5.97 29.27 75.19
C THR A 6 -5.23 28.95 73.90
N HIS A 7 -5.88 28.21 72.98
CA HIS A 7 -5.35 27.96 71.64
C HIS A 7 -5.12 29.29 70.94
N PHE A 8 -3.86 29.62 70.69
CA PHE A 8 -3.47 30.78 69.89
C PHE A 8 -4.12 30.72 68.50
N LEU A 9 -4.72 31.83 68.06
CA LEU A 9 -5.35 31.96 66.74
C LEU A 9 -4.81 33.21 66.04
N PRO A 10 -4.26 33.08 64.81
CA PRO A 10 -3.80 34.23 64.05
C PRO A 10 -4.90 35.21 63.66
N ALA A 11 -4.48 36.39 63.22
CA ALA A 11 -5.36 37.41 62.65
C ALA A 11 -6.32 36.82 61.59
N PRO A 12 -7.59 37.29 61.52
CA PRO A 12 -8.57 36.77 60.56
C PRO A 12 -8.11 36.83 59.10
N GLU A 13 -7.28 37.82 58.74
CA GLU A 13 -6.74 37.99 57.39
C GLU A 13 -5.85 36.81 56.96
N VAL A 14 -5.02 36.29 57.88
CA VAL A 14 -4.20 35.09 57.65
C VAL A 14 -5.09 33.85 57.52
N ARG A 15 -6.10 33.71 58.39
CA ARG A 15 -7.00 32.54 58.40
C ARG A 15 -7.88 32.44 57.15
N LYS A 16 -8.31 33.57 56.57
CA LYS A 16 -9.15 33.60 55.36
C LYS A 16 -8.45 33.04 54.12
N ARG A 17 -7.12 33.15 54.03
CA ARG A 17 -6.35 32.72 52.85
C ARG A 17 -6.38 31.20 52.63
N PHE A 18 -6.49 30.41 53.70
CA PHE A 18 -6.52 28.94 53.60
C PHE A 18 -7.72 28.39 52.80
N ALA A 19 -8.86 29.08 52.79
CA ALA A 19 -10.02 28.64 52.03
C ALA A 19 -9.80 28.68 50.51
N GLY A 20 -8.98 29.62 50.03
CA GLY A 20 -8.61 29.75 48.62
C GLY A 20 -7.63 28.66 48.15
N LEU A 21 -6.89 28.04 49.06
CA LEU A 21 -5.95 26.95 48.74
C LEU A 21 -6.64 25.62 48.38
N SER A 22 -7.92 25.48 48.69
CA SER A 22 -8.73 24.30 48.39
C SER A 22 -9.57 24.44 47.13
N LYS A 23 -9.43 25.54 46.38
CA LYS A 23 -10.20 25.83 45.17
C LYS A 23 -9.70 25.01 43.99
N ASP A 24 -10.60 24.65 43.07
CA ASP A 24 -10.28 23.85 41.88
C ASP A 24 -9.58 24.68 40.80
N ASP A 25 -9.78 26.00 40.78
CA ASP A 25 -9.06 26.92 39.89
C ASP A 25 -7.61 27.16 40.36
N GLU A 26 -6.67 27.09 39.42
CA GLU A 26 -5.24 27.26 39.70
C GLU A 26 -4.87 28.70 40.07
N ASN A 27 -5.50 29.69 39.42
CA ASN A 27 -5.22 31.09 39.68
C ASN A 27 -5.72 31.50 41.07
N GLU A 28 -6.89 31.02 41.48
CA GLU A 28 -7.40 31.22 42.84
C GLU A 28 -6.46 30.62 43.90
N ARG A 29 -5.89 29.43 43.65
CA ARG A 29 -4.90 28.82 44.55
C ARG A 29 -3.61 29.65 44.63
N LEU A 30 -3.10 30.13 43.49
CA LEU A 30 -1.90 30.97 43.41
C LEU A 30 -2.09 32.29 44.15
N GLU A 31 -3.22 32.98 43.95
CA GLU A 31 -3.54 34.23 44.62
C GLU A 31 -3.76 34.04 46.13
N ALA A 32 -4.33 32.91 46.54
CA ALA A 32 -4.44 32.55 47.94
C ALA A 32 -3.08 32.29 48.60
N ALA A 33 -2.16 31.61 47.91
CA ALA A 33 -0.79 31.35 48.38
C ALA A 33 0.02 32.66 48.50
N LYS A 34 0.02 33.51 47.47
CA LYS A 34 0.65 34.85 47.50
C LYS A 34 0.07 35.71 48.62
N GLY A 35 -1.26 35.73 48.74
CA GLY A 35 -1.96 36.49 49.76
C GLY A 35 -1.67 36.02 51.19
N LEU A 36 -1.41 34.71 51.39
CA LEU A 36 -0.97 34.16 52.67
C LEU A 36 0.45 34.61 53.01
N ASN A 37 1.38 34.57 52.05
CA ASN A 37 2.76 34.99 52.24
C ASN A 37 2.85 36.49 52.58
N LEU A 38 2.15 37.34 51.82
CA LEU A 38 2.09 38.78 52.07
C LEU A 38 1.48 39.10 53.46
N ALA A 39 0.41 38.39 53.83
CA ALA A 39 -0.21 38.56 55.14
C ALA A 39 0.77 38.21 56.27
N LEU A 40 1.60 37.18 56.10
CA LEU A 40 2.60 36.77 57.09
C LEU A 40 3.74 37.77 57.24
N ARG A 41 4.21 38.39 56.15
CA ARG A 41 5.24 39.45 56.20
C ARG A 41 4.77 40.69 56.98
N ASN A 42 3.47 40.95 56.97
CA ASN A 42 2.86 42.08 57.68
C ASN A 42 2.56 41.81 59.17
N VAL A 43 2.75 40.58 59.67
CA VAL A 43 2.50 40.25 61.09
C VAL A 43 3.61 40.81 61.96
N THR A 44 3.29 41.66 62.94
CA THR A 44 4.27 42.25 63.87
C THR A 44 4.22 41.66 65.29
N GLU A 45 3.09 41.07 65.70
CA GLU A 45 2.87 40.50 67.03
C GLU A 45 2.65 38.97 66.96
N ASN A 46 3.17 38.22 67.93
CA ASN A 46 3.06 36.74 67.99
C ASN A 46 3.43 36.08 66.65
N ARG A 47 4.51 36.57 66.03
CA ARG A 47 4.93 36.17 64.68
C ARG A 47 5.29 34.69 64.63
N ASP A 48 6.06 34.21 65.59
CA ASP A 48 6.48 32.80 65.64
C ASP A 48 5.31 31.86 65.88
N GLU A 49 4.38 32.21 66.77
CA GLU A 49 3.15 31.43 66.97
C GLU A 49 2.27 31.43 65.71
N THR A 50 2.24 32.54 64.96
CA THR A 50 1.51 32.67 63.69
C THR A 50 2.14 31.83 62.58
N VAL A 51 3.46 31.90 62.42
CA VAL A 51 4.20 31.09 61.46
C VAL A 51 4.05 29.60 61.79
N LYS A 52 4.19 29.21 63.06
CA LYS A 52 3.99 27.82 63.51
C LYS A 52 2.57 27.33 63.26
N TYR A 53 1.56 28.17 63.52
CA TYR A 53 0.17 27.87 63.18
C TYR A 53 0.00 27.64 61.67
N CYS A 54 0.55 28.52 60.83
CA CYS A 54 0.45 28.42 59.39
C CYS A 54 1.15 27.17 58.85
N LEU A 55 2.38 26.89 59.28
CA LEU A 55 3.09 25.65 58.95
C LEU A 55 2.27 24.42 59.34
N THR A 56 1.77 24.38 60.58
CA THR A 56 0.94 23.26 61.07
C THR A 56 -0.32 23.09 60.22
N ARG A 57 -0.98 24.19 59.86
CA ARG A 57 -2.22 24.15 59.08
C ARG A 57 -1.95 23.75 57.63
N LEU A 58 -0.85 24.22 57.04
CA LEU A 58 -0.42 23.84 55.71
C LEU A 58 -0.10 22.34 55.63
N ILE A 59 0.73 21.85 56.56
CA ILE A 59 1.11 20.43 56.67
C ILE A 59 -0.12 19.53 56.85
N LYS A 60 -1.05 19.88 57.75
CA LYS A 60 -2.30 19.13 57.93
C LYS A 60 -3.20 19.17 56.70
N GLY A 61 -3.14 20.22 55.88
CA GLY A 61 -3.89 20.27 54.62
C GLY A 61 -3.34 19.33 53.56
N LEU A 62 -2.05 18.96 53.62
CA LEU A 62 -1.45 18.00 52.70
C LEU A 62 -1.99 16.57 52.88
N THR A 63 -2.55 16.25 54.06
CA THR A 63 -3.18 14.95 54.32
C THR A 63 -4.64 14.89 53.85
N SER A 64 -5.16 15.99 53.29
CA SER A 64 -6.53 16.06 52.76
C SER A 64 -6.77 14.99 51.69
N ALA A 65 -7.99 14.45 51.65
CA ALA A 65 -8.44 13.55 50.60
C ALA A 65 -8.68 14.28 49.26
N ASN A 66 -8.92 15.60 49.28
CA ASN A 66 -9.15 16.43 48.10
C ASN A 66 -7.83 16.79 47.39
N ASP A 67 -7.71 16.40 46.12
CA ASP A 67 -6.53 16.67 45.26
C ASP A 67 -6.21 18.15 45.11
N SER A 68 -7.21 19.00 44.84
CA SER A 68 -7.04 20.45 44.69
C SER A 68 -6.47 21.08 45.96
N SER A 69 -6.90 20.57 47.12
CA SER A 69 -6.37 20.98 48.42
C SER A 69 -4.91 20.55 48.60
N ARG A 70 -4.54 19.32 48.24
CA ARG A 70 -3.14 18.87 48.35
C ARG A 70 -2.20 19.75 47.52
N ILE A 71 -2.60 20.10 46.31
CA ILE A 71 -1.80 20.95 45.40
C ILE A 71 -1.66 22.37 45.97
N GLY A 72 -2.77 23.04 46.31
CA GLY A 72 -2.73 24.42 46.80
C GLY A 72 -2.00 24.56 48.15
N PHE A 73 -2.18 23.60 49.06
CA PHE A 73 -1.47 23.59 50.33
C PHE A 73 0.02 23.27 50.16
N SER A 74 0.40 22.40 49.22
CA SER A 74 1.81 22.13 48.90
C SER A 74 2.49 23.37 48.33
N LEU A 75 1.85 24.06 47.38
CA LEU A 75 2.35 25.30 46.79
C LEU A 75 2.55 26.39 47.86
N ALA A 76 1.53 26.65 48.67
CA ALA A 76 1.63 27.63 49.75
C ALA A 76 2.69 27.25 50.80
N LEU A 77 2.92 25.95 51.02
CA LEU A 77 4.00 25.48 51.89
C LEU A 77 5.38 25.77 51.28
N VAL A 78 5.60 25.48 50.00
CA VAL A 78 6.86 25.83 49.30
C VAL A 78 7.16 27.32 49.44
N GLU A 79 6.18 28.17 49.13
CA GLU A 79 6.33 29.64 49.23
C GLU A 79 6.64 30.12 50.65
N LEU A 80 5.96 29.55 51.65
CA LEU A 80 6.23 29.88 53.05
C LEU A 80 7.63 29.42 53.46
N LEU A 81 8.02 28.19 53.10
CA LEU A 81 9.34 27.66 53.40
C LEU A 81 10.44 28.48 52.72
N TYR A 82 10.23 28.88 51.46
CA TYR A 82 11.14 29.75 50.74
C TYR A 82 11.29 31.10 51.48
N SER A 83 10.19 31.72 51.89
CA SER A 83 10.26 32.99 52.63
C SER A 83 10.87 32.88 54.03
N LEU A 84 10.77 31.72 54.70
CA LEU A 84 11.44 31.47 55.98
C LEU A 84 12.96 31.32 55.83
N LEU A 85 13.40 30.83 54.68
CA LEU A 85 14.78 30.42 54.42
C LEU A 85 15.48 31.32 53.39
N ASP A 86 14.81 32.37 52.91
CA ASP A 86 15.33 33.29 51.89
C ASP A 86 16.63 33.95 52.37
N PRO A 87 17.76 33.77 51.66
CA PRO A 87 19.03 34.35 52.06
C PRO A 87 19.08 35.89 51.90
N LYS A 88 18.14 36.50 51.17
CA LYS A 88 18.12 37.95 50.91
C LYS A 88 17.13 38.72 51.78
N ASP A 89 15.94 38.18 51.99
CA ASP A 89 14.88 38.81 52.80
C ASP A 89 14.07 37.76 53.60
N PRO A 90 14.71 37.15 54.62
CA PRO A 90 14.09 36.09 55.40
C PRO A 90 12.97 36.65 56.28
N LEU A 91 11.88 35.90 56.38
CA LEU A 91 10.85 36.13 57.39
C LEU A 91 11.45 35.89 58.78
N LEU A 92 11.75 36.97 59.53
CA LEU A 92 12.32 36.90 60.88
C LEU A 92 11.49 35.98 61.79
N THR A 93 12.06 34.82 62.14
CA THR A 93 11.50 33.84 63.06
C THR A 93 12.61 33.13 63.84
N ASP A 94 12.32 32.71 65.07
CA ASP A 94 13.24 31.91 65.91
C ASP A 94 13.06 30.38 65.70
N LEU A 95 12.23 29.95 64.73
CA LEU A 95 11.97 28.54 64.44
C LEU A 95 13.17 27.87 63.73
N PRO A 96 13.83 26.86 64.32
CA PRO A 96 14.93 26.18 63.66
C PRO A 96 14.42 25.22 62.57
N PHE A 97 15.17 25.08 61.48
CA PHE A 97 14.82 24.22 60.34
C PHE A 97 14.48 22.77 60.75
N ARG A 98 15.23 22.21 61.71
CA ARG A 98 14.99 20.85 62.22
C ARG A 98 13.58 20.68 62.81
N SER A 99 13.00 21.75 63.36
CA SER A 99 11.61 21.74 63.84
C SER A 99 10.60 21.64 62.70
N VAL A 100 10.91 22.10 61.49
CA VAL A 100 10.01 21.98 60.32
C VAL A 100 9.89 20.52 59.87
N VAL A 101 11.01 19.80 59.72
CA VAL A 101 10.99 18.37 59.38
C VAL A 101 10.26 17.57 60.47
N GLN A 102 10.49 17.91 61.75
CA GLN A 102 9.78 17.28 62.86
C GLN A 102 8.26 17.56 62.83
N LEU A 103 7.85 18.80 62.53
CA LEU A 103 6.43 19.16 62.39
C LEU A 103 5.77 18.41 61.23
N ILE A 104 6.47 18.21 60.11
CA ILE A 104 5.96 17.39 59.00
C ILE A 104 5.74 15.97 59.49
N VAL A 105 6.74 15.33 60.11
CA VAL A 105 6.62 13.96 60.59
C VAL A 105 5.49 13.82 61.63
N GLU A 106 5.42 14.71 62.61
CA GLU A 106 4.43 14.67 63.69
C GLU A 106 2.99 14.81 63.18
N HIS A 107 2.76 15.69 62.20
CA HIS A 107 1.41 15.93 61.67
C HIS A 107 1.04 15.08 60.46
N THR A 108 1.94 14.21 59.99
CA THR A 108 1.70 13.28 58.87
C THR A 108 1.87 11.80 59.25
N GLU A 109 2.04 11.48 60.53
CA GLU A 109 2.02 10.09 60.99
C GLU A 109 0.57 9.61 61.19
N PRO A 110 0.16 8.49 60.56
CA PRO A 110 -1.19 7.96 60.71
C PRO A 110 -1.41 7.44 62.13
N THR A 111 -2.54 7.80 62.74
CA THR A 111 -2.99 7.27 64.03
C THR A 111 -3.76 5.96 63.86
N GLY A 112 -3.84 5.14 64.91
CA GLY A 112 -4.62 3.89 64.86
C GLY A 112 -6.11 4.12 64.60
N GLY A 113 -6.74 3.22 63.83
CA GLY A 113 -8.19 3.24 63.55
C GLY A 113 -8.63 4.00 62.29
N LEU A 114 -7.69 4.45 61.45
CA LEU A 114 -7.98 5.14 60.19
C LEU A 114 -8.39 4.17 59.07
N THR A 115 -9.21 4.65 58.14
CA THR A 115 -9.48 3.92 56.90
C THR A 115 -8.23 3.87 56.01
N LYS A 116 -8.15 2.88 55.10
CA LYS A 116 -7.03 2.76 54.14
C LYS A 116 -6.85 4.03 53.27
N SER A 117 -7.94 4.74 52.98
CA SER A 117 -7.93 5.98 52.20
C SER A 117 -7.32 7.14 53.01
N GLU A 118 -7.71 7.27 54.28
CA GLU A 118 -7.15 8.28 55.17
C GLU A 118 -5.67 8.01 55.45
N GLU A 119 -5.31 6.76 55.74
CA GLU A 119 -3.91 6.33 55.92
C GLU A 119 -3.04 6.72 54.70
N ARG A 120 -3.58 6.55 53.49
CA ARG A 120 -2.93 6.98 52.24
C ARG A 120 -2.74 8.49 52.17
N GLY A 121 -3.73 9.28 52.62
CA GLY A 121 -3.64 10.74 52.73
C GLY A 121 -2.48 11.18 53.62
N PHE A 122 -2.27 10.53 54.77
CA PHE A 122 -1.15 10.81 55.66
C PHE A 122 0.21 10.57 55.00
N TYR A 123 0.40 9.44 54.31
CA TYR A 123 1.65 9.15 53.60
C TYR A 123 1.94 10.13 52.45
N PHE A 124 0.91 10.52 51.69
CA PHE A 124 1.06 11.56 50.68
C PHE A 124 1.37 12.91 51.32
N GLY A 125 0.74 13.25 52.43
CA GLY A 125 1.03 14.47 53.16
C GLY A 125 2.50 14.57 53.59
N ARG A 126 3.07 13.44 54.07
CA ARG A 126 4.50 13.37 54.39
C ARG A 126 5.38 13.54 53.15
N LEU A 127 5.05 12.86 52.06
CA LEU A 127 5.79 12.96 50.80
C LEU A 127 5.78 14.39 50.25
N PHE A 128 4.60 15.01 50.14
CA PHE A 128 4.47 16.38 49.66
C PHE A 128 5.15 17.38 50.58
N GLY A 129 5.10 17.19 51.91
CA GLY A 129 5.80 18.04 52.86
C GLY A 129 7.32 17.98 52.67
N LEU A 130 7.89 16.77 52.52
CA LEU A 130 9.33 16.59 52.28
C LEU A 130 9.74 17.10 50.88
N LYS A 131 8.91 16.87 49.86
CA LYS A 131 9.09 17.41 48.50
C LYS A 131 9.09 18.95 48.51
N ALA A 132 8.17 19.58 49.24
CA ALA A 132 8.09 21.03 49.34
C ALA A 132 9.37 21.66 49.90
N ILE A 133 10.03 21.00 50.86
CA ILE A 133 11.34 21.43 51.35
C ILE A 133 12.39 21.37 50.23
N ILE A 134 12.45 20.27 49.49
CA ILE A 134 13.44 20.08 48.40
C ILE A 134 13.24 21.09 47.27
N GLU A 135 11.99 21.39 46.91
CA GLU A 135 11.63 22.35 45.86
C GLU A 135 12.05 23.78 46.17
N THR A 136 12.31 24.12 47.43
CA THR A 136 12.91 25.43 47.75
C THR A 136 14.36 25.54 47.26
N GLU A 137 15.05 24.41 47.03
CA GLU A 137 16.50 24.30 46.75
C GLU A 137 17.42 24.86 47.85
N LEU A 138 16.86 25.43 48.92
CA LEU A 138 17.61 26.07 50.01
C LEU A 138 18.39 25.07 50.87
N LEU A 139 18.02 23.79 50.81
CA LEU A 139 18.80 22.69 51.39
C LEU A 139 20.19 22.53 50.78
N PHE A 140 20.36 22.98 49.54
CA PHE A 140 21.58 22.79 48.75
C PHE A 140 22.35 24.11 48.57
N THR A 141 22.15 25.10 49.45
CA THR A 141 22.99 26.30 49.49
C THR A 141 24.25 26.05 50.33
N LYS A 142 25.28 26.89 50.17
CA LYS A 142 26.53 26.77 50.95
C LYS A 142 26.36 27.02 52.45
N GLU A 143 25.30 27.71 52.83
CA GLU A 143 24.99 28.09 54.22
C GLU A 143 24.21 27.01 54.97
N SER A 144 23.65 26.03 54.26
CA SER A 144 22.84 24.95 54.85
C SER A 144 23.71 23.88 55.50
N ASP A 145 23.30 23.41 56.69
CA ASP A 145 23.93 22.27 57.37
C ASP A 145 23.58 20.95 56.67
N ILE A 146 24.58 20.10 56.45
CA ILE A 146 24.47 18.74 55.90
C ILE A 146 23.45 17.91 56.69
N SER A 147 23.34 18.12 58.01
CA SER A 147 22.40 17.40 58.88
C SER A 147 20.93 17.61 58.47
N ASN A 148 20.60 18.73 57.82
CA ASN A 148 19.27 19.04 57.33
C ASN A 148 18.87 18.14 56.15
N TRP A 149 19.76 17.99 55.16
CA TRP A 149 19.54 17.07 54.05
C TRP A 149 19.48 15.62 54.55
N GLN A 150 20.41 15.22 55.43
CA GLN A 150 20.41 13.87 56.00
C GLN A 150 19.07 13.55 56.68
N SER A 151 18.52 14.49 57.45
CA SER A 151 17.22 14.32 58.11
C SER A 151 16.09 14.10 57.09
N VAL A 152 16.01 14.92 56.04
CA VAL A 152 14.98 14.80 54.99
C VAL A 152 15.13 13.50 54.21
N LEU A 153 16.36 13.15 53.82
CA LEU A 153 16.66 11.92 53.08
C LEU A 153 16.27 10.67 53.88
N THR A 154 16.64 10.58 55.16
CA THR A 154 16.25 9.46 56.02
C THR A 154 14.73 9.32 56.11
N GLN A 155 13.99 10.44 56.20
CA GLN A 155 12.52 10.38 56.21
C GLN A 155 11.93 9.90 54.88
N LEU A 156 12.49 10.31 53.74
CA LEU A 156 12.07 9.85 52.41
C LEU A 156 12.35 8.35 52.22
N VAL A 157 13.51 7.88 52.68
CA VAL A 157 13.89 6.45 52.62
C VAL A 157 12.97 5.60 53.49
N VAL A 158 12.71 6.01 54.74
CA VAL A 158 11.75 5.33 55.62
C VAL A 158 10.37 5.27 54.98
N LEU A 159 9.92 6.37 54.36
CA LEU A 159 8.63 6.44 53.68
C LEU A 159 8.58 5.51 52.45
N ALA A 160 9.67 5.45 51.66
CA ALA A 160 9.80 4.55 50.51
C ALA A 160 9.76 3.06 50.89
N GLN A 161 10.22 2.72 52.10
CA GLN A 161 10.20 1.35 52.63
C GLN A 161 8.86 0.98 53.29
N LYS A 162 8.02 1.95 53.68
CA LYS A 162 6.73 1.66 54.34
C LYS A 162 5.74 0.93 53.44
N LYS A 163 5.56 1.37 52.19
CA LYS A 163 4.60 0.78 51.24
C LYS A 163 5.18 0.74 49.82
N PRO A 164 5.07 -0.39 49.07
CA PRO A 164 5.66 -0.51 47.74
C PRO A 164 5.15 0.51 46.70
N TRP A 165 3.86 0.85 46.72
CA TRP A 165 3.25 1.80 45.77
C TRP A 165 3.74 3.25 45.95
N LEU A 166 4.35 3.57 47.10
CA LEU A 166 4.86 4.91 47.41
C LEU A 166 6.35 5.07 47.04
N ARG A 167 7.05 3.94 46.88
CA ARG A 167 8.50 3.90 46.62
C ARG A 167 8.89 4.72 45.40
N GLU A 168 8.18 4.52 44.29
CA GLU A 168 8.47 5.20 43.03
C GLU A 168 8.43 6.73 43.19
N SER A 169 7.41 7.26 43.86
CA SER A 169 7.26 8.69 44.09
C SER A 169 8.32 9.24 45.05
N CYS A 170 8.67 8.51 46.11
CA CYS A 170 9.76 8.89 47.02
C CYS A 170 11.11 8.93 46.28
N CYS A 171 11.42 7.89 45.51
CA CYS A 171 12.67 7.79 44.76
C CYS A 171 12.79 8.87 43.68
N LEU A 172 11.68 9.23 43.03
CA LEU A 172 11.65 10.35 42.08
C LEU A 172 12.00 11.68 42.76
N VAL A 173 11.47 11.92 43.97
CA VAL A 173 11.80 13.12 44.75
C VAL A 173 13.29 13.11 45.17
N ILE A 174 13.83 11.96 45.56
CA ILE A 174 15.27 11.82 45.87
C ILE A 174 16.12 12.07 44.62
N ARG A 175 15.74 11.52 43.45
CA ARG A 175 16.43 11.76 42.17
C ARG A 175 16.47 13.26 41.85
N ASN A 176 15.34 13.96 41.99
CA ASN A 176 15.29 15.40 41.74
C ASN A 176 16.19 16.19 42.70
N ALA A 177 16.26 15.79 43.98
CA ALA A 177 17.21 16.35 44.93
C ALA A 177 18.67 16.12 44.50
N VAL A 178 19.03 14.90 44.07
CA VAL A 178 20.37 14.61 43.52
C VAL A 178 20.70 15.51 42.33
N LEU A 179 19.72 15.74 41.46
CA LEU A 179 19.83 16.65 40.33
C LEU A 179 19.83 18.14 40.70
N ALA A 180 19.51 18.51 41.94
CA ALA A 180 19.62 19.88 42.45
C ALA A 180 20.99 20.13 43.12
N ILE A 181 21.54 19.14 43.86
CA ILE A 181 22.86 19.22 44.51
C ILE A 181 23.96 19.63 43.52
N GLU A 182 24.81 20.59 43.86
CA GLU A 182 25.94 21.00 43.02
C GLU A 182 27.11 20.01 43.12
N SER A 183 27.87 19.80 42.03
CA SER A 183 29.02 18.89 42.03
C SER A 183 30.15 19.31 42.99
N SER A 184 30.12 20.56 43.46
CA SER A 184 31.02 21.11 44.48
C SER A 184 30.73 20.55 45.90
N GLN A 185 29.51 20.06 46.16
CA GLN A 185 29.00 19.66 47.48
C GLN A 185 29.21 18.18 47.76
N LYS A 186 30.48 17.81 47.93
CA LYS A 186 30.94 16.41 48.05
C LYS A 186 30.29 15.65 49.21
N GLU A 187 30.08 16.32 50.33
CA GLU A 187 29.55 15.74 51.56
C GLU A 187 28.08 15.36 51.42
N LEU A 188 27.27 16.16 50.70
CA LEU A 188 25.85 15.86 50.44
C LEU A 188 25.70 14.64 49.52
N VAL A 189 26.55 14.54 48.49
CA VAL A 189 26.60 13.36 47.61
C VAL A 189 26.97 12.12 48.41
N LYS A 190 27.97 12.21 49.29
CA LYS A 190 28.39 11.09 50.15
C LYS A 190 27.28 10.60 51.08
N VAL A 191 26.62 11.52 51.81
CA VAL A 191 25.50 11.18 52.69
C VAL A 191 24.37 10.50 51.91
N THR A 192 24.13 10.95 50.68
CA THR A 192 23.11 10.35 49.81
C THR A 192 23.43 8.90 49.46
N CYS A 193 24.66 8.63 49.03
CA CYS A 193 25.11 7.27 48.73
C CYS A 193 25.07 6.37 49.98
N ASP A 194 25.62 6.82 51.11
CA ASP A 194 25.69 6.04 52.36
C ASP A 194 24.29 5.62 52.85
N GLU A 195 23.30 6.52 52.78
CA GLU A 195 21.93 6.23 53.21
C GLU A 195 21.18 5.30 52.22
N LEU A 196 21.42 5.44 50.90
CA LEU A 196 20.84 4.56 49.88
C LEU A 196 21.41 3.13 49.96
N GLU A 197 22.70 2.98 50.27
CA GLU A 197 23.32 1.68 50.51
C GLU A 197 22.82 1.04 51.80
N LYS A 198 22.85 1.79 52.91
CA LYS A 198 22.40 1.31 54.22
C LYS A 198 20.94 0.85 54.21
N SER A 199 20.09 1.52 53.43
CA SER A 199 18.68 1.17 53.30
C SER A 199 18.39 0.04 52.31
N GLY A 200 19.37 -0.38 51.50
CA GLY A 200 19.19 -1.34 50.42
C GLY A 200 18.33 -0.83 49.26
N LEU A 201 17.94 0.45 49.25
CA LEU A 201 17.07 1.03 48.22
C LEU A 201 17.75 1.05 46.85
N ILE A 202 19.08 1.11 46.83
CA ILE A 202 19.91 1.01 45.62
C ILE A 202 19.71 -0.31 44.84
N LYS A 203 19.18 -1.37 45.49
CA LYS A 203 18.86 -2.68 44.87
C LYS A 203 17.44 -2.76 44.29
N SER A 204 16.72 -1.64 44.24
CA SER A 204 15.39 -1.54 43.63
C SER A 204 15.46 -0.88 42.26
N SER A 205 14.46 -1.12 41.39
CA SER A 205 14.38 -0.47 40.07
C SER A 205 14.49 1.06 40.19
N ASP A 206 13.70 1.66 41.09
CA ASP A 206 13.70 3.11 41.31
C ASP A 206 15.06 3.62 41.87
N GLY A 207 15.75 2.78 42.66
CA GLY A 207 17.08 3.07 43.17
C GLY A 207 18.16 3.11 42.09
N ILE A 208 18.06 2.23 41.08
CA ILE A 208 18.93 2.29 39.90
C ILE A 208 18.76 3.64 39.18
N GLY A 209 17.53 4.16 39.08
CA GLY A 209 17.29 5.48 38.51
C GLY A 209 18.00 6.62 39.26
N ILE A 210 18.05 6.55 40.60
CA ILE A 210 18.82 7.51 41.42
C ILE A 210 20.33 7.33 41.19
N TRP A 211 20.81 6.09 41.08
CA TRP A 211 22.22 5.81 40.78
C TRP A 211 22.65 6.37 39.43
N ILE A 212 21.82 6.24 38.39
CA ILE A 212 22.08 6.83 37.08
C ILE A 212 22.22 8.35 37.20
N ALA A 213 21.30 9.02 37.91
CA ALA A 213 21.36 10.47 38.13
C ALA A 213 22.63 10.89 38.91
N LEU A 214 23.07 10.10 39.90
CA LEU A 214 24.31 10.32 40.63
C LEU A 214 25.54 10.25 39.71
N ILE A 215 25.59 9.27 38.81
CA ILE A 215 26.71 9.16 37.86
C ILE A 215 26.67 10.32 36.85
N GLN A 216 25.52 10.57 36.22
CA GLN A 216 25.40 11.63 35.21
C GLN A 216 25.79 13.01 35.73
N LYS A 217 25.38 13.38 36.96
CA LYS A 217 25.66 14.71 37.53
C LYS A 217 26.94 14.79 38.38
N HIS A 218 27.34 13.69 39.04
CA HIS A 218 28.36 13.70 40.09
C HIS A 218 29.49 12.69 39.90
N ASN A 219 29.69 12.10 38.70
CA ASN A 219 30.72 11.08 38.46
C ASN A 219 32.11 11.45 39.00
N THR A 220 32.61 12.65 38.69
CA THR A 220 33.94 13.11 39.15
C THR A 220 34.05 13.17 40.67
N THR A 221 32.96 13.48 41.36
CA THR A 221 32.93 13.52 42.83
C THR A 221 32.93 12.12 43.42
N LEU A 222 32.18 11.18 42.82
CA LEU A 222 32.17 9.77 43.22
C LEU A 222 33.57 9.14 43.07
N GLU A 223 34.24 9.39 41.94
CA GLU A 223 35.62 8.92 41.70
C GLU A 223 36.61 9.48 42.72
N LYS A 224 36.57 10.80 42.98
CA LYS A 224 37.47 11.46 43.94
C LYS A 224 37.30 10.96 45.37
N LEU A 225 36.08 10.63 45.77
CA LEU A 225 35.76 10.11 47.10
C LEU A 225 35.88 8.58 47.19
N ASN A 226 36.15 7.90 46.07
CA ASN A 226 36.13 6.44 45.94
C ASN A 226 34.83 5.80 46.48
N ILE A 227 33.70 6.45 46.23
CA ILE A 227 32.37 5.94 46.58
C ILE A 227 31.88 5.06 45.45
N ARG A 228 31.59 3.80 45.76
CA ARG A 228 31.17 2.79 44.79
C ARG A 228 29.91 2.09 45.30
N PRO A 229 28.71 2.59 44.96
CA PRO A 229 27.46 1.92 45.31
C PRO A 229 27.52 0.44 44.92
N GLN A 230 27.17 -0.47 45.83
CA GLN A 230 27.26 -1.92 45.57
C GLN A 230 28.66 -2.41 45.16
N LYS A 231 29.72 -1.71 45.58
CA LYS A 231 31.13 -1.94 45.19
C LYS A 231 31.40 -1.76 43.69
N ARG A 232 30.52 -1.05 42.98
CA ARG A 232 30.57 -0.85 41.53
C ARG A 232 30.59 0.63 41.19
N SER A 233 31.18 0.96 40.05
CA SER A 233 31.22 2.33 39.51
C SER A 233 29.92 2.66 38.77
N SER A 234 29.27 1.65 38.16
CA SER A 234 28.06 1.83 37.36
C SER A 234 27.06 0.68 37.52
N PRO A 235 25.74 0.94 37.46
CA PRO A 235 24.73 -0.11 37.38
C PRO A 235 24.81 -0.90 36.05
N PHE A 236 25.52 -0.38 35.05
CA PHE A 236 25.66 -0.99 33.72
C PHE A 236 26.98 -1.75 33.53
N GLU A 237 27.72 -2.05 34.60
CA GLU A 237 28.89 -2.93 34.49
C GLU A 237 28.51 -4.32 33.96
N LYS A 238 29.33 -4.89 33.06
CA LYS A 238 29.03 -6.18 32.39
C LYS A 238 28.74 -7.31 33.37
N ALA A 239 29.49 -7.38 34.47
CA ALA A 239 29.32 -8.39 35.50
C ALA A 239 27.99 -8.30 36.26
N TYR A 240 27.35 -7.11 36.30
CA TYR A 240 26.12 -6.86 37.06
C TYR A 240 24.85 -6.94 36.21
N LEU A 241 24.96 -7.05 34.88
CA LEU A 241 23.81 -7.01 33.97
C LEU A 241 22.72 -8.05 34.28
N GLN A 242 23.10 -9.25 34.71
CA GLN A 242 22.13 -10.29 35.05
C GLN A 242 21.35 -9.95 36.32
N THR A 243 22.01 -9.34 37.30
CA THR A 243 21.37 -8.84 38.51
C THR A 243 20.48 -7.63 38.19
N LEU A 244 20.96 -6.71 37.34
CA LEU A 244 20.16 -5.58 36.83
C LEU A 244 18.89 -6.06 36.11
N ALA A 245 18.98 -7.09 35.27
CA ALA A 245 17.83 -7.67 34.57
C ALA A 245 16.78 -8.19 35.57
N LYS A 246 17.18 -8.84 36.66
CA LYS A 246 16.26 -9.30 37.72
C LYS A 246 15.61 -8.13 38.47
N ILE A 247 16.37 -7.06 38.73
CA ILE A 247 15.87 -5.85 39.39
C ILE A 247 14.82 -5.15 38.53
N LEU A 248 15.10 -4.95 37.24
CA LEU A 248 14.20 -4.27 36.31
C LEU A 248 12.97 -5.12 35.90
N LYS A 249 13.06 -6.45 36.02
CA LYS A 249 11.90 -7.36 35.93
C LYS A 249 10.95 -7.31 37.12
N GLU A 250 11.39 -6.69 38.22
CA GLU A 250 10.70 -6.70 39.52
C GLU A 250 10.36 -8.12 40.02
N SER A 251 11.15 -9.13 39.62
CA SER A 251 10.94 -10.54 39.97
C SER A 251 11.41 -10.87 41.39
N GLU A 252 10.79 -11.87 42.04
CA GLU A 252 11.34 -12.45 43.28
C GLU A 252 12.72 -13.05 42.98
N GLY A 253 13.73 -12.63 43.73
CA GLY A 253 15.08 -13.10 43.48
C GLY A 253 16.08 -12.66 44.53
N LYS A 254 17.27 -13.26 44.43
CA LYS A 254 18.46 -12.86 45.15
C LYS A 254 19.50 -12.31 44.20
N ASP A 255 20.31 -11.36 44.66
CA ASP A 255 21.50 -10.89 43.96
C ASP A 255 22.65 -11.93 44.02
N GLU A 256 23.78 -11.60 43.41
CA GLU A 256 25.02 -12.42 43.39
C GLU A 256 25.53 -12.74 44.81
N ASP A 257 25.22 -11.91 45.80
CA ASP A 257 25.60 -12.08 47.21
C ASP A 257 24.56 -12.86 48.03
N GLY A 258 23.46 -13.29 47.42
CA GLY A 258 22.40 -14.09 48.06
C GLY A 258 21.37 -13.28 48.86
N GLU A 259 21.36 -11.94 48.73
CA GLU A 259 20.43 -11.04 49.40
C GLU A 259 19.15 -10.84 48.59
N LYS A 260 18.00 -10.69 49.28
CA LYS A 260 16.69 -10.53 48.62
C LYS A 260 16.58 -9.17 47.91
N LEU A 261 16.10 -9.19 46.67
CA LEU A 261 15.80 -7.99 45.90
C LEU A 261 14.51 -7.31 46.38
N ALA A 262 14.48 -5.97 46.32
CA ALA A 262 13.33 -5.18 46.76
C ALA A 262 12.23 -5.15 45.69
N GLN A 263 11.17 -5.92 45.89
CA GLN A 263 10.03 -5.96 44.95
C GLN A 263 9.08 -4.78 45.09
N LYS A 264 8.49 -4.38 43.96
CA LYS A 264 7.31 -3.51 43.91
C LYS A 264 6.07 -4.41 44.08
N GLY A 265 5.09 -3.96 44.85
CA GLY A 265 3.82 -4.69 45.05
C GLY A 265 2.83 -4.33 43.97
N SER A 266 1.95 -5.26 43.60
CA SER A 266 0.92 -5.21 42.52
C SER A 266 1.42 -4.69 41.17
N TRP A 267 1.26 -5.48 40.12
CA TRP A 267 1.62 -5.08 38.76
C TRP A 267 0.92 -3.76 38.33
N ASN A 268 1.60 -2.98 37.48
CA ASN A 268 1.12 -1.71 36.93
C ASN A 268 1.39 -1.65 35.42
N ALA A 269 0.39 -1.24 34.62
CA ALA A 269 0.53 -1.07 33.18
C ALA A 269 1.47 0.08 32.78
N ARG A 270 1.71 1.07 33.66
CA ARG A 270 2.62 2.19 33.40
C ARG A 270 4.08 1.77 33.54
N LEU A 271 4.90 2.09 32.55
CA LEU A 271 6.35 1.89 32.59
C LEU A 271 7.00 2.87 33.57
N SER A 272 7.93 2.37 34.40
CA SER A 272 8.69 3.20 35.35
C SER A 272 9.52 4.28 34.65
N TRP A 273 9.65 5.45 35.29
CA TRP A 273 10.48 6.58 34.84
C TRP A 273 11.97 6.21 34.71
N VAL A 274 12.41 5.14 35.38
CA VAL A 274 13.81 4.65 35.33
C VAL A 274 14.25 4.36 33.89
N TRP A 275 13.34 3.89 33.04
CA TRP A 275 13.64 3.60 31.64
C TRP A 275 13.98 4.87 30.83
N ASP A 276 13.43 6.04 31.16
CA ASP A 276 13.87 7.31 30.57
C ASP A 276 15.34 7.55 30.87
N SER A 277 15.73 7.41 32.13
CA SER A 277 17.12 7.64 32.57
C SER A 277 18.09 6.62 31.98
N ILE A 278 17.66 5.36 31.78
CA ILE A 278 18.49 4.34 31.11
C ILE A 278 18.74 4.72 29.65
N PHE A 279 17.71 5.09 28.89
CA PHE A 279 17.90 5.47 27.49
C PHE A 279 18.72 6.75 27.36
N GLU A 280 18.46 7.76 28.19
CA GLU A 280 19.27 8.99 28.26
C GLU A 280 20.75 8.69 28.50
N PHE A 281 21.06 7.76 29.41
CA PHE A 281 22.43 7.30 29.67
C PHE A 281 23.08 6.70 28.42
N TYR A 282 22.41 5.79 27.72
CA TYR A 282 22.97 5.14 26.53
C TYR A 282 23.03 6.04 25.28
N THR A 283 22.22 7.09 25.23
CA THR A 283 22.30 8.11 24.17
C THR A 283 23.36 9.19 24.43
N SER A 284 23.87 9.28 25.67
CA SER A 284 24.94 10.22 26.00
C SER A 284 26.33 9.65 25.62
N ASP A 285 27.11 10.41 24.84
CA ASP A 285 28.45 10.01 24.33
C ASP A 285 29.52 9.92 25.43
N THR A 286 29.38 8.98 26.37
CA THR A 286 30.36 8.74 27.43
C THR A 286 30.89 7.30 27.38
N PRO A 287 31.96 7.03 26.61
CA PRO A 287 32.63 5.75 26.67
C PRO A 287 33.37 5.61 28.01
N GLN A 288 32.94 4.66 28.85
CA GLN A 288 33.63 4.28 30.08
C GLN A 288 34.08 2.82 30.00
N LYS A 289 35.28 2.55 30.50
CA LYS A 289 35.87 1.21 30.59
C LYS A 289 35.00 0.34 31.52
N ASP A 290 34.79 -0.92 31.16
CA ASP A 290 34.02 -1.94 31.91
C ASP A 290 32.48 -1.79 31.93
N ILE A 291 31.92 -0.77 31.27
CA ILE A 291 30.47 -0.61 31.05
C ILE A 291 30.00 -1.46 29.87
N ALA A 292 28.84 -2.09 30.02
CA ALA A 292 28.16 -2.81 28.96
C ALA A 292 27.67 -1.87 27.87
N SER A 293 27.92 -2.24 26.62
CA SER A 293 27.35 -1.57 25.45
C SER A 293 25.82 -1.68 25.43
N PHE A 294 25.16 -0.77 24.71
CA PHE A 294 23.70 -0.84 24.51
C PHE A 294 23.21 -2.21 24.00
N PRO A 295 23.85 -2.87 23.00
CA PRO A 295 23.46 -4.21 22.60
C PRO A 295 23.60 -5.27 23.71
N GLU A 296 24.66 -5.25 24.51
CA GLU A 296 24.82 -6.18 25.64
C GLU A 296 23.71 -5.97 26.69
N PHE A 297 23.36 -4.71 26.97
CA PHE A 297 22.25 -4.37 27.86
C PHE A 297 20.89 -4.83 27.30
N TRP A 298 20.61 -4.50 26.03
CA TRP A 298 19.35 -4.86 25.38
C TRP A 298 19.14 -6.37 25.38
N GLN A 299 20.19 -7.13 25.04
CA GLN A 299 20.16 -8.58 25.05
C GLN A 299 19.85 -9.12 26.45
N ALA A 300 20.58 -8.70 27.48
CA ALA A 300 20.42 -9.25 28.83
C ALA A 300 19.12 -8.83 29.53
N VAL A 301 18.72 -7.55 29.40
CA VAL A 301 17.63 -6.95 30.20
C VAL A 301 16.29 -6.97 29.47
N VAL A 302 16.28 -6.85 28.14
CA VAL A 302 15.03 -6.81 27.36
C VAL A 302 14.78 -8.15 26.69
N ASN A 303 15.72 -8.66 25.88
CA ASN A 303 15.51 -9.89 25.11
C ASN A 303 15.46 -11.16 25.97
N ASP A 304 16.52 -11.44 26.72
CA ASP A 304 16.61 -12.58 27.66
C ASP A 304 15.96 -12.23 29.00
N GLY A 305 15.66 -10.93 29.13
CA GLY A 305 14.94 -10.37 30.23
C GLY A 305 13.43 -10.49 30.05
N LEU A 306 12.80 -9.38 29.68
CA LEU A 306 11.35 -9.19 29.58
C LEU A 306 10.67 -10.16 28.59
N PHE A 307 11.38 -10.59 27.54
CA PHE A 307 10.85 -11.50 26.52
C PHE A 307 11.30 -12.97 26.67
N SER A 308 11.89 -13.37 27.80
CA SER A 308 12.26 -14.78 27.99
C SER A 308 11.03 -15.71 27.91
N ASN A 309 11.26 -16.97 27.54
CA ASN A 309 10.17 -17.97 27.42
C ASN A 309 9.36 -18.13 28.72
N GLY A 310 10.02 -18.04 29.88
CA GLY A 310 9.38 -18.08 31.20
C GLY A 310 8.88 -16.73 31.74
N SER A 311 8.90 -15.67 30.93
CA SER A 311 8.39 -14.35 31.30
C SER A 311 6.86 -14.32 31.20
N SER A 312 6.21 -13.71 32.20
CA SER A 312 4.75 -13.55 32.20
C SER A 312 4.30 -12.53 31.15
N ASP A 313 3.01 -12.54 30.81
CA ASP A 313 2.49 -11.64 29.79
C ASP A 313 2.52 -10.17 30.22
N GLU A 314 2.41 -9.90 31.52
CA GLU A 314 2.62 -8.57 32.11
C GLU A 314 4.02 -8.00 31.86
N ARG A 315 5.04 -8.86 31.91
CA ARG A 315 6.44 -8.47 31.68
C ARG A 315 6.73 -8.31 30.20
N LYS A 316 6.18 -9.18 29.35
CA LYS A 316 6.23 -9.03 27.89
C LYS A 316 5.51 -7.75 27.44
N PHE A 317 4.41 -7.39 28.11
CA PHE A 317 3.74 -6.10 27.90
C PHE A 317 4.66 -4.91 28.20
N TRP A 318 5.37 -4.92 29.34
CA TRP A 318 6.42 -3.93 29.59
C TRP A 318 7.52 -3.96 28.54
N GLY A 319 7.91 -5.14 28.07
CA GLY A 319 8.84 -5.30 26.95
C GLY A 319 8.40 -4.53 25.70
N PHE A 320 7.12 -4.63 25.33
CA PHE A 320 6.56 -3.85 24.21
C PHE A 320 6.57 -2.35 24.48
N LEU A 321 6.28 -1.89 25.71
CA LEU A 321 6.38 -0.48 26.07
C LEU A 321 7.81 0.06 25.99
N VAL A 322 8.79 -0.73 26.46
CA VAL A 322 10.22 -0.42 26.38
C VAL A 322 10.67 -0.36 24.92
N PHE A 323 10.25 -1.32 24.08
CA PHE A 323 10.50 -1.32 22.65
C PHE A 323 9.93 -0.08 21.96
N ASN A 324 8.66 0.26 22.22
CA ASN A 324 8.01 1.44 21.64
C ASN A 324 8.74 2.73 21.98
N LYS A 325 9.28 2.81 23.19
CA LYS A 325 10.06 3.95 23.65
C LYS A 325 11.43 4.01 22.99
N ALA A 326 12.14 2.88 22.94
CA ALA A 326 13.46 2.76 22.33
C ALA A 326 13.42 3.11 20.83
N ILE A 327 12.48 2.53 20.09
CA ILE A 327 12.36 2.77 18.64
C ILE A 327 11.98 4.22 18.32
N SER A 328 11.20 4.87 19.20
CA SER A 328 10.84 6.27 19.04
C SER A 328 12.03 7.21 19.29
N ALA A 329 12.87 6.88 20.29
CA ALA A 329 13.98 7.73 20.72
C ALA A 329 15.26 7.59 19.87
N LEU A 330 15.49 6.42 19.26
CA LEU A 330 16.72 6.14 18.53
C LEU A 330 16.63 6.55 17.04
N GLU A 331 17.75 7.01 16.48
CA GLU A 331 17.84 7.43 15.06
C GLU A 331 18.90 6.66 14.26
N ASN A 332 19.84 5.99 14.93
CA ASN A 332 20.93 5.28 14.26
C ASN A 332 20.48 3.87 13.78
N LYS A 333 20.72 3.57 12.49
CA LYS A 333 20.38 2.29 11.83
C LYS A 333 20.89 1.04 12.59
N ASP A 334 22.12 1.08 13.10
CA ASP A 334 22.73 -0.05 13.82
C ASP A 334 22.03 -0.29 15.16
N THR A 335 21.72 0.79 15.88
CA THR A 335 20.99 0.70 17.16
C THR A 335 19.54 0.25 16.98
N ILE A 336 18.88 0.66 15.89
CA ILE A 336 17.53 0.21 15.54
C ILE A 336 17.53 -1.29 15.23
N SER A 337 18.53 -1.77 14.48
CA SER A 337 18.68 -3.20 14.16
C SER A 337 18.74 -4.08 15.42
N ILE A 338 19.41 -3.60 16.47
CA ILE A 338 19.57 -4.31 17.75
C ILE A 338 18.22 -4.51 18.47
N LEU A 339 17.26 -3.60 18.29
CA LEU A 339 15.96 -3.68 18.96
C LEU A 339 15.15 -4.91 18.53
N PHE A 340 15.30 -5.34 17.27
CA PHE A 340 14.62 -6.50 16.70
C PHE A 340 15.31 -7.80 17.09
N SER A 341 15.37 -8.08 18.39
CA SER A 341 16.08 -9.20 18.98
C SER A 341 15.28 -10.53 18.92
N PRO A 342 15.91 -11.71 19.04
CA PRO A 342 15.27 -13.00 18.73
C PRO A 342 13.99 -13.31 19.53
N ASN A 343 14.01 -13.14 20.85
CA ASN A 343 12.86 -13.46 21.70
C ASN A 343 11.75 -12.43 21.53
N LEU A 344 12.12 -11.15 21.35
CA LEU A 344 11.17 -10.08 21.04
C LEU A 344 10.45 -10.38 19.73
N MET A 345 11.19 -10.70 18.66
CA MET A 345 10.61 -10.99 17.34
C MET A 345 9.73 -12.23 17.36
N LYS A 346 10.17 -13.31 18.03
CA LYS A 346 9.33 -14.50 18.22
C LYS A 346 8.04 -14.17 18.94
N CYS A 347 8.10 -13.38 20.03
CA CYS A 347 6.90 -12.93 20.74
C CYS A 347 6.04 -12.01 19.87
N PHE A 348 6.64 -11.09 19.13
CA PHE A 348 5.95 -10.10 18.31
C PHE A 348 5.17 -10.75 17.17
N ILE A 349 5.82 -11.62 16.39
CA ILE A 349 5.19 -12.38 15.29
C ILE A 349 4.09 -13.27 15.86
N ASN A 350 4.37 -14.00 16.94
CA ASN A 350 3.38 -14.86 17.58
C ASN A 350 2.15 -14.06 18.02
N GLN A 351 2.31 -12.93 18.72
CA GLN A 351 1.19 -12.12 19.21
C GLN A 351 0.42 -11.39 18.09
N LEU A 352 1.06 -11.08 16.96
CA LEU A 352 0.38 -10.52 15.79
C LEU A 352 -0.41 -11.56 14.98
N SER A 353 -0.07 -12.85 15.06
CA SER A 353 -0.66 -13.90 14.21
C SER A 353 -2.17 -14.12 14.39
N SER A 354 -2.73 -13.78 15.55
CA SER A 354 -4.15 -13.96 15.83
C SER A 354 -4.67 -12.89 16.79
N PRO A 355 -5.89 -12.33 16.56
CA PRO A 355 -6.50 -11.32 17.40
C PRO A 355 -6.85 -11.82 18.81
N GLU A 356 -7.06 -13.13 18.97
CA GLU A 356 -7.43 -13.78 20.25
C GLU A 356 -6.28 -13.84 21.25
N ARG A 357 -5.05 -13.52 20.84
CA ARG A 357 -3.90 -13.60 21.72
C ARG A 357 -3.87 -12.46 22.71
N TYR A 358 -3.57 -12.78 23.97
CA TYR A 358 -3.64 -11.84 25.10
C TYR A 358 -2.88 -10.51 24.88
N LEU A 359 -1.70 -10.54 24.23
CA LEU A 359 -0.90 -9.33 23.96
C LEU A 359 -1.08 -8.78 22.55
N HIS A 360 -2.08 -9.23 21.79
CA HIS A 360 -2.29 -8.80 20.41
C HIS A 360 -2.42 -7.27 20.30
N LYS A 361 -3.22 -6.64 21.17
CA LYS A 361 -3.38 -5.16 21.19
C LYS A 361 -2.06 -4.44 21.46
N ALA A 362 -1.19 -5.01 22.31
CA ALA A 362 0.13 -4.44 22.59
C ALA A 362 1.06 -4.55 21.39
N ALA A 363 1.08 -5.72 20.73
CA ALA A 363 1.85 -5.94 19.51
C ALA A 363 1.35 -5.06 18.35
N GLN A 364 0.03 -4.94 18.14
CA GLN A 364 -0.53 -4.00 17.16
C GLN A 364 -0.11 -2.55 17.45
N LYS A 365 -0.12 -2.13 18.72
CA LYS A 365 0.36 -0.79 19.10
C LYS A 365 1.83 -0.63 18.75
N SER A 366 2.68 -1.63 19.01
CA SER A 366 4.09 -1.61 18.61
C SER A 366 4.26 -1.54 17.10
N PHE A 367 3.45 -2.26 16.33
CA PHE A 367 3.45 -2.18 14.88
C PHE A 367 3.09 -0.76 14.37
N ARG A 368 2.07 -0.12 14.97
CA ARG A 368 1.73 1.29 14.66
C ARG A 368 2.88 2.25 14.98
N VAL A 369 3.61 2.03 16.08
CA VAL A 369 4.79 2.83 16.42
C VAL A 369 5.92 2.63 15.40
N ILE A 370 6.16 1.40 14.95
CA ILE A 370 7.14 1.10 13.89
C ILE A 370 6.79 1.87 12.60
N LYS A 371 5.52 1.82 12.18
CA LYS A 371 5.04 2.55 11.00
C LYS A 371 5.23 4.06 11.16
N SER A 372 4.80 4.62 12.29
CA SER A 372 4.96 6.05 12.57
C SER A 372 6.43 6.48 12.62
N LYS A 373 7.34 5.62 13.10
CA LYS A 373 8.79 5.90 13.05
C LYS A 373 9.31 5.93 11.61
N ALA A 374 8.88 5.01 10.75
CA ALA A 374 9.26 5.00 9.35
C ALA A 374 8.73 6.24 8.59
N GLU A 375 7.50 6.67 8.87
CA GLU A 375 6.91 7.89 8.31
C GLU A 375 7.69 9.15 8.73
N ASN A 376 8.08 9.25 10.00
CA ASN A 376 8.83 10.39 10.53
C ASN A 376 10.33 10.35 10.18
N SER A 377 10.87 9.18 9.81
CA SER A 377 12.30 8.99 9.52
C SER A 377 12.50 8.05 8.33
N PRO A 378 12.29 8.53 7.08
CA PRO A 378 12.34 7.72 5.85
C PRO A 378 13.63 6.92 5.66
N SER A 379 14.77 7.45 6.10
CA SER A 379 16.08 6.80 5.95
C SER A 379 16.23 5.51 6.75
N ILE A 380 15.39 5.29 7.78
CA ILE A 380 15.43 4.10 8.66
C ILE A 380 14.45 3.02 8.18
N ALA A 381 13.49 3.35 7.32
CA ALA A 381 12.45 2.44 6.85
C ALA A 381 13.02 1.15 6.22
N SER A 382 14.09 1.26 5.42
CA SER A 382 14.79 0.12 4.83
C SER A 382 15.38 -0.84 5.87
N THR A 383 15.93 -0.28 6.95
CA THR A 383 16.55 -1.04 8.04
C THR A 383 15.49 -1.77 8.86
N ILE A 384 14.37 -1.11 9.14
CA ILE A 384 13.23 -1.73 9.83
C ILE A 384 12.68 -2.88 9.00
N LEU A 385 12.42 -2.66 7.70
CA LEU A 385 11.87 -3.70 6.83
C LEU A 385 12.80 -4.91 6.77
N THR A 386 14.11 -4.67 6.60
CA THR A 386 15.13 -5.73 6.62
C THR A 386 15.09 -6.52 7.92
N CYS A 387 14.91 -5.88 9.08
CA CYS A 387 14.85 -6.56 10.38
C CYS A 387 13.56 -7.35 10.60
N LEU A 388 12.44 -6.95 9.98
CA LEU A 388 11.17 -7.67 10.05
C LEU A 388 11.15 -8.92 9.16
N LEU A 389 11.80 -8.84 7.99
CA LEU A 389 11.82 -9.91 7.00
C LEU A 389 13.03 -10.85 7.10
N SER A 390 14.11 -10.43 7.75
CA SER A 390 15.34 -11.22 7.89
C SER A 390 15.90 -11.21 9.30
N ARG A 391 17.08 -11.81 9.50
CA ARG A 391 17.78 -11.95 10.78
C ARG A 391 16.94 -12.70 11.80
N ASN A 392 16.25 -11.96 12.67
CA ASN A 392 15.39 -12.48 13.73
C ASN A 392 13.90 -12.45 13.34
N GLY A 393 13.57 -11.81 12.22
CA GLY A 393 12.25 -11.79 11.61
C GLY A 393 11.96 -13.04 10.77
N SER A 394 11.02 -12.92 9.84
CA SER A 394 10.65 -14.01 8.94
C SER A 394 10.28 -13.49 7.55
N PRO A 395 10.70 -14.15 6.46
CA PRO A 395 10.20 -13.83 5.12
C PRO A 395 8.67 -13.95 5.04
N ASN A 396 8.07 -14.84 5.84
CA ASN A 396 6.63 -15.04 5.95
C ASN A 396 5.97 -14.06 6.96
N PHE A 397 6.62 -12.96 7.33
CA PHE A 397 6.09 -12.03 8.32
C PHE A 397 4.69 -11.54 7.93
N GLU A 398 4.49 -11.09 6.70
CA GLU A 398 3.21 -10.55 6.23
C GLU A 398 2.11 -11.61 6.21
N SER A 399 2.40 -12.82 5.73
CA SER A 399 1.41 -13.91 5.66
C SER A 399 0.98 -14.38 7.05
N VAL A 400 1.93 -14.47 7.99
CA VAL A 400 1.64 -14.87 9.37
C VAL A 400 0.89 -13.78 10.13
N THR A 401 1.27 -12.52 9.95
CA THR A 401 0.69 -11.40 10.70
C THR A 401 -0.52 -10.77 10.03
N LYS A 402 -0.83 -11.15 8.78
CA LYS A 402 -1.86 -10.55 7.93
C LYS A 402 -1.72 -9.02 7.82
N THR A 403 -0.48 -8.55 7.65
CA THR A 403 -0.17 -7.11 7.52
C THR A 403 0.49 -6.80 6.18
N LYS A 404 0.26 -5.59 5.65
CA LYS A 404 0.89 -5.05 4.42
C LYS A 404 2.11 -4.19 4.75
N VAL A 405 3.10 -4.76 5.44
CA VAL A 405 4.31 -4.07 5.90
C VAL A 405 5.24 -3.65 4.76
N ILE A 406 5.44 -4.50 3.76
CA ILE A 406 6.38 -4.28 2.65
C ILE A 406 5.95 -3.05 1.88
N GLU A 407 4.70 -3.03 1.41
CA GLU A 407 4.09 -1.88 0.72
C GLU A 407 4.13 -0.61 1.59
N SER A 408 3.73 -0.72 2.86
CA SER A 408 3.66 0.44 3.76
C SER A 408 5.04 1.02 4.07
N LEU A 409 6.08 0.21 4.26
CA LEU A 409 7.43 0.70 4.58
C LEU A 409 8.20 1.12 3.32
N PHE A 410 7.97 0.46 2.17
CA PHE A 410 8.57 0.85 0.90
C PHE A 410 8.10 2.24 0.44
N SER A 411 6.82 2.55 0.62
CA SER A 411 6.25 3.87 0.32
C SER A 411 6.72 4.98 1.26
N CYS A 412 7.10 4.65 2.51
CA CYS A 412 7.67 5.61 3.47
C CYS A 412 9.17 5.85 3.28
N ALA A 413 9.88 4.93 2.62
CA ALA A 413 11.33 5.00 2.45
C ALA A 413 11.75 6.14 1.51
N ASP A 414 12.92 6.72 1.77
CA ASP A 414 13.56 7.63 0.82
C ASP A 414 14.14 6.87 -0.38
N GLU A 415 14.65 7.58 -1.39
CA GLU A 415 15.15 6.94 -2.62
C GLU A 415 16.26 5.93 -2.38
N GLN A 416 17.19 6.28 -1.48
CA GLN A 416 18.27 5.40 -1.09
C GLN A 416 17.75 4.18 -0.32
N GLY A 417 16.77 4.37 0.56
CA GLY A 417 16.10 3.31 1.30
C GLY A 417 15.32 2.35 0.39
N GLN A 418 14.60 2.86 -0.62
CA GLN A 418 13.93 2.03 -1.63
C GLN A 418 14.93 1.16 -2.39
N LEU A 419 16.08 1.72 -2.79
CA LEU A 419 17.14 0.97 -3.45
C LEU A 419 17.79 -0.06 -2.50
N GLU A 420 17.98 0.26 -1.22
CA GLU A 420 18.44 -0.68 -0.20
C GLU A 420 17.45 -1.86 -0.04
N ILE A 421 16.14 -1.61 -0.08
CA ILE A 421 15.11 -2.66 -0.02
C ILE A 421 15.17 -3.56 -1.26
N VAL A 422 15.29 -3.00 -2.46
CA VAL A 422 15.43 -3.79 -3.69
C VAL A 422 16.71 -4.66 -3.64
N ARG A 423 17.83 -4.10 -3.17
CA ARG A 423 19.09 -4.84 -2.97
C ARG A 423 18.96 -5.92 -1.89
N PHE A 424 18.16 -5.68 -0.86
CA PHE A 424 17.85 -6.71 0.13
C PHE A 424 17.09 -7.89 -0.49
N PHE A 425 16.06 -7.65 -1.30
CA PHE A 425 15.40 -8.74 -2.03
C PHE A 425 16.36 -9.46 -3.00
N LYS A 426 17.27 -8.73 -3.67
CA LYS A 426 18.35 -9.34 -4.46
C LYS A 426 19.20 -10.31 -3.62
N SER A 427 19.54 -9.94 -2.39
CA SER A 427 20.30 -10.84 -1.49
C SER A 427 19.52 -12.11 -1.13
N LEU A 428 18.20 -12.02 -0.94
CA LEU A 428 17.34 -13.19 -0.68
C LEU A 428 17.18 -14.11 -1.89
N ILE A 429 17.29 -13.56 -3.11
CA ILE A 429 17.27 -14.35 -4.36
C ILE A 429 18.56 -15.17 -4.50
N LEU A 430 19.70 -14.58 -4.14
CA LEU A 430 21.02 -15.20 -4.20
C LEU A 430 21.22 -16.25 -3.09
N GLU A 431 20.87 -15.91 -1.85
CA GLU A 431 21.06 -16.74 -0.66
C GLU A 431 19.71 -16.98 0.07
N PRO A 432 18.81 -17.79 -0.51
CA PRO A 432 17.56 -18.15 0.14
C PRO A 432 17.81 -19.00 1.40
N ALA A 433 17.06 -18.73 2.46
CA ALA A 433 17.13 -19.48 3.72
C ALA A 433 16.35 -20.80 3.65
N ALA A 434 16.68 -21.65 2.66
CA ALA A 434 16.04 -22.94 2.41
C ALA A 434 17.07 -23.98 1.98
N GLU A 435 16.85 -25.24 2.37
CA GLU A 435 17.79 -26.35 2.11
C GLU A 435 17.40 -27.18 0.88
N ASP A 436 16.10 -27.26 0.55
CA ASP A 436 15.60 -28.03 -0.59
C ASP A 436 15.31 -27.17 -1.83
N THR A 437 15.51 -27.75 -3.01
CA THR A 437 15.38 -27.05 -4.31
C THR A 437 14.00 -26.42 -4.51
N LYS A 438 12.91 -27.08 -4.09
CA LYS A 438 11.55 -26.56 -4.26
C LYS A 438 11.29 -25.35 -3.37
N SER A 439 11.75 -25.37 -2.12
CA SER A 439 11.63 -24.23 -1.22
C SER A 439 12.53 -23.07 -1.63
N ILE A 440 13.72 -23.35 -2.19
CA ILE A 440 14.58 -22.33 -2.81
C ILE A 440 13.86 -21.64 -3.97
N GLU A 441 13.26 -22.41 -4.88
CA GLU A 441 12.47 -21.88 -6.01
C GLU A 441 11.30 -21.00 -5.52
N LYS A 442 10.53 -21.49 -4.53
CA LYS A 442 9.43 -20.71 -3.93
C LYS A 442 9.91 -19.42 -3.26
N SER A 443 11.04 -19.46 -2.57
CA SER A 443 11.63 -18.27 -1.94
C SER A 443 12.05 -17.22 -2.98
N ARG A 444 12.67 -17.67 -4.08
CA ARG A 444 13.06 -16.80 -5.19
C ARG A 444 11.85 -16.21 -5.91
N GLN A 445 10.82 -17.03 -6.15
CA GLN A 445 9.55 -16.60 -6.71
C GLN A 445 8.90 -15.54 -5.82
N TRP A 446 8.80 -15.79 -4.51
CA TRP A 446 8.25 -14.82 -3.56
C TRP A 446 9.02 -13.49 -3.60
N ALA A 447 10.35 -13.51 -3.58
CA ALA A 447 11.15 -12.28 -3.65
C ALA A 447 10.93 -11.53 -4.97
N ALA A 448 10.82 -12.25 -6.09
CA ALA A 448 10.50 -11.66 -7.39
C ALA A 448 9.07 -11.07 -7.43
N ASP A 449 8.10 -11.73 -6.78
CA ASP A 449 6.73 -11.24 -6.62
C ASP A 449 6.70 -9.94 -5.80
N GLN A 450 7.50 -9.85 -4.72
CA GLN A 450 7.62 -8.62 -3.93
C GLN A 450 8.20 -7.48 -4.76
N LEU A 451 9.25 -7.72 -5.55
CA LEU A 451 9.82 -6.71 -6.45
C LEU A 451 8.80 -6.23 -7.48
N LEU A 452 8.02 -7.13 -8.08
CA LEU A 452 6.93 -6.74 -8.99
C LEU A 452 5.83 -5.94 -8.27
N SER A 453 5.45 -6.37 -7.06
CA SER A 453 4.45 -5.67 -6.23
C SER A 453 4.89 -4.24 -5.91
N THR A 454 6.18 -3.98 -5.66
CA THR A 454 6.67 -2.60 -5.43
C THR A 454 6.50 -1.67 -6.62
N ILE A 455 6.38 -2.21 -7.84
CA ILE A 455 6.11 -1.41 -9.05
C ILE A 455 4.60 -1.16 -9.19
N ARG A 456 3.76 -2.17 -8.89
CA ARG A 456 2.29 -2.08 -8.97
C ARG A 456 1.66 -1.21 -7.89
N SER A 457 2.12 -1.35 -6.64
CA SER A 457 1.50 -0.76 -5.44
C SER A 457 1.97 0.66 -5.13
N SER A 458 2.86 1.23 -5.94
CA SER A 458 3.50 2.50 -5.62
C SER A 458 2.51 3.66 -5.73
N LYS A 459 1.93 4.08 -4.59
CA LYS A 459 1.15 5.33 -4.44
C LYS A 459 1.93 6.57 -4.87
N SER A 460 3.26 6.48 -4.96
CA SER A 460 4.16 7.49 -5.51
C SER A 460 4.61 7.14 -6.92
N THR A 461 4.99 8.12 -7.73
CA THR A 461 5.54 7.85 -9.07
C THR A 461 6.81 7.01 -8.97
N PRO A 462 6.89 5.83 -9.64
CA PRO A 462 8.05 4.98 -9.54
C PRO A 462 9.32 5.68 -10.03
N LYS A 463 10.38 5.61 -9.23
CA LYS A 463 11.64 6.31 -9.53
C LYS A 463 12.54 5.47 -10.43
N SER A 464 13.19 6.13 -11.39
CA SER A 464 14.02 5.46 -12.38
C SER A 464 15.15 4.62 -11.78
N SER A 465 15.67 4.98 -10.61
CA SER A 465 16.81 4.32 -9.95
C SER A 465 16.49 2.88 -9.53
N TYR A 466 15.47 2.67 -8.71
CA TYR A 466 15.11 1.33 -8.26
C TYR A 466 14.43 0.50 -9.35
N VAL A 467 13.67 1.12 -10.28
CA VAL A 467 13.07 0.41 -11.42
C VAL A 467 14.16 -0.19 -12.31
N THR A 468 15.24 0.57 -12.58
CA THR A 468 16.40 0.05 -13.33
C THR A 468 17.03 -1.14 -12.61
N GLU A 469 17.21 -1.06 -11.29
CA GLU A 469 17.76 -2.18 -10.51
C GLU A 469 16.85 -3.43 -10.56
N ILE A 470 15.52 -3.27 -10.47
CA ILE A 470 14.57 -4.39 -10.58
C ILE A 470 14.65 -5.05 -11.96
N ILE A 471 14.69 -4.26 -13.03
CA ILE A 471 14.85 -4.78 -14.40
C ILE A 471 16.18 -5.52 -14.52
N ASN A 472 17.28 -4.95 -14.02
CA ASN A 472 18.58 -5.58 -14.04
C ASN A 472 18.58 -6.93 -13.30
N ILE A 473 17.92 -7.01 -12.13
CA ILE A 473 17.73 -8.26 -11.38
C ILE A 473 16.99 -9.29 -12.24
N PHE A 474 15.82 -8.94 -12.78
CA PHE A 474 15.02 -9.88 -13.58
C PHE A 474 15.75 -10.34 -14.85
N VAL A 475 16.53 -9.47 -15.47
CA VAL A 475 17.37 -9.81 -16.62
C VAL A 475 18.53 -10.73 -16.22
N GLU A 476 19.28 -10.37 -15.18
CA GLU A 476 20.46 -11.10 -14.70
C GLU A 476 20.09 -12.53 -14.29
N TYR A 477 19.01 -12.70 -13.52
CA TYR A 477 18.56 -14.00 -13.04
C TYR A 477 17.64 -14.76 -14.01
N GLY A 478 17.14 -14.10 -15.06
CA GLY A 478 16.29 -14.71 -16.08
C GLY A 478 17.07 -15.21 -17.30
N HIS A 479 18.10 -14.49 -17.74
CA HIS A 479 18.76 -14.73 -19.03
C HIS A 479 20.23 -15.17 -18.94
N PHE A 480 20.81 -15.25 -17.74
CA PHE A 480 22.20 -15.67 -17.56
C PHE A 480 22.32 -16.83 -16.57
N ASN A 481 23.25 -17.73 -16.88
CA ASN A 481 23.70 -18.80 -15.99
C ASN A 481 24.82 -18.23 -15.10
N ILE A 482 24.44 -17.81 -13.90
CA ILE A 482 25.33 -17.11 -12.99
C ILE A 482 26.38 -18.09 -12.44
N LYS A 483 27.64 -17.88 -12.81
CA LYS A 483 28.82 -18.61 -12.30
C LYS A 483 29.32 -18.01 -10.99
N SER A 484 28.40 -17.66 -10.10
CA SER A 484 28.76 -17.24 -8.75
C SER A 484 29.41 -18.41 -8.00
N ASN A 485 30.25 -18.12 -6.99
CA ASN A 485 30.74 -19.09 -5.99
C ASN A 485 29.60 -19.73 -5.13
N LEU A 486 28.36 -19.73 -5.62
CA LEU A 486 27.22 -20.42 -5.02
C LEU A 486 27.50 -21.94 -5.10
N SER A 487 27.13 -22.68 -4.05
CA SER A 487 27.20 -24.15 -4.09
C SER A 487 26.34 -24.67 -5.24
N ALA A 488 26.64 -25.89 -5.72
CA ALA A 488 25.86 -26.53 -6.80
C ALA A 488 24.35 -26.57 -6.49
N ASP A 489 23.98 -26.65 -5.20
CA ASP A 489 22.60 -26.68 -4.70
C ASP A 489 21.86 -25.33 -4.83
N LEU A 490 22.59 -24.22 -4.97
CA LEU A 490 22.06 -22.87 -5.13
C LEU A 490 22.05 -22.38 -6.59
N ALA A 491 22.33 -23.25 -7.55
CA ALA A 491 22.23 -22.91 -8.96
C ALA A 491 20.81 -22.45 -9.35
N PHE A 492 20.70 -21.61 -10.37
CA PHE A 492 19.42 -21.17 -10.90
C PHE A 492 18.87 -22.26 -11.83
N SER A 493 17.71 -22.83 -11.47
CA SER A 493 17.01 -23.80 -12.32
C SER A 493 16.37 -23.11 -13.53
N ALA A 494 16.10 -23.87 -14.59
CA ALA A 494 15.35 -23.38 -15.75
C ALA A 494 13.97 -22.83 -15.34
N THR A 495 13.31 -23.46 -14.36
CA THR A 495 12.03 -23.00 -13.78
C THR A 495 12.16 -21.62 -13.12
N THR A 496 13.23 -21.43 -12.34
CA THR A 496 13.54 -20.15 -11.70
C THR A 496 13.76 -19.07 -12.76
N GLN A 497 14.58 -19.36 -13.77
CA GLN A 497 14.87 -18.43 -14.88
C GLN A 497 13.59 -18.05 -15.65
N ALA A 498 12.73 -19.03 -15.95
CA ALA A 498 11.42 -18.78 -16.58
C ALA A 498 10.51 -17.89 -15.73
N THR A 499 10.54 -18.05 -14.41
CA THR A 499 9.81 -17.18 -13.48
C THR A 499 10.31 -15.74 -13.57
N PHE A 500 11.63 -15.52 -13.54
CA PHE A 500 12.21 -14.19 -13.69
C PHE A 500 11.88 -13.54 -15.04
N ARG A 501 11.91 -14.29 -16.16
CA ARG A 501 11.48 -13.81 -17.48
C ARG A 501 10.00 -13.40 -17.50
N THR A 502 9.14 -14.20 -16.86
CA THR A 502 7.70 -13.91 -16.73
C THR A 502 7.44 -12.65 -15.91
N ARG A 503 8.19 -12.47 -14.81
CA ARG A 503 8.14 -11.26 -13.98
C ARG A 503 8.71 -10.03 -14.67
N LEU A 504 9.75 -10.18 -15.50
CA LEU A 504 10.23 -9.12 -16.40
C LEU A 504 9.11 -8.68 -17.35
N SER A 505 8.43 -9.61 -18.00
CA SER A 505 7.31 -9.29 -18.91
C SER A 505 6.17 -8.57 -18.20
N SER A 506 5.80 -9.02 -16.99
CA SER A 506 4.78 -8.38 -16.15
C SER A 506 5.19 -6.98 -15.71
N CYS A 507 6.46 -6.81 -15.33
CA CYS A 507 7.05 -5.52 -14.95
C CYS A 507 7.03 -4.53 -16.13
N LEU A 508 7.46 -4.96 -17.32
CA LEU A 508 7.41 -4.12 -18.53
C LEU A 508 5.97 -3.74 -18.90
N SER A 509 5.00 -4.64 -18.69
CA SER A 509 3.57 -4.36 -18.93
C SER A 509 3.03 -3.27 -18.01
N GLU A 510 3.44 -3.28 -16.74
CA GLU A 510 3.07 -2.28 -15.75
C GLU A 510 3.69 -0.91 -16.09
N LEU A 511 4.97 -0.91 -16.45
CA LEU A 511 5.71 0.30 -16.81
C LEU A 511 5.17 0.98 -18.08
N LEU A 512 4.59 0.21 -19.01
CA LEU A 512 3.92 0.77 -20.20
C LEU A 512 2.59 1.46 -19.85
N GLN A 513 1.94 1.09 -18.74
CA GLN A 513 0.66 1.67 -18.32
C GLN A 513 0.84 2.94 -17.50
N ASN A 514 1.92 3.01 -16.71
CA ASN A 514 2.20 4.12 -15.81
C ASN A 514 2.56 5.43 -16.56
N SER A 515 1.72 6.46 -16.44
CA SER A 515 1.81 7.71 -17.22
C SER A 515 3.14 8.44 -17.11
N ASP A 516 3.78 8.41 -15.94
CA ASP A 516 4.97 9.21 -15.65
C ASP A 516 6.26 8.58 -16.18
N LEU A 517 6.28 7.27 -16.37
CA LEU A 517 7.43 6.52 -16.86
C LEU A 517 7.35 6.15 -18.35
N LYS A 518 6.26 6.49 -19.03
CA LYS A 518 6.04 6.23 -20.46
C LYS A 518 7.10 6.85 -21.37
N SER A 519 7.82 7.90 -20.95
CA SER A 519 8.86 8.52 -21.76
C SER A 519 10.06 7.61 -22.03
N THR A 520 10.32 6.65 -21.14
CA THR A 520 11.45 5.73 -21.25
C THR A 520 10.99 4.41 -21.86
N VAL A 521 11.75 3.89 -22.83
CA VAL A 521 11.51 2.55 -23.38
C VAL A 521 12.22 1.53 -22.48
N TRP A 522 11.54 1.07 -21.44
CA TRP A 522 12.12 0.17 -20.42
C TRP A 522 12.57 -1.18 -20.98
N SER A 523 11.86 -1.70 -21.98
CA SER A 523 12.27 -2.91 -22.71
C SER A 523 13.61 -2.70 -23.44
N ALA A 524 13.86 -1.51 -23.98
CA ALA A 524 15.14 -1.18 -24.60
C ALA A 524 16.26 -1.13 -23.55
N LYS A 525 15.99 -0.60 -22.33
CA LYS A 525 16.95 -0.65 -21.22
C LYS A 525 17.30 -2.09 -20.82
N ALA A 526 16.30 -2.97 -20.72
CA ALA A 526 16.51 -4.38 -20.42
C ALA A 526 17.43 -5.06 -21.46
N VAL A 527 17.13 -4.86 -22.75
CA VAL A 527 17.92 -5.41 -23.87
C VAL A 527 19.34 -4.84 -23.91
N LEU A 528 19.51 -3.53 -23.72
CA LEU A 528 20.84 -2.92 -23.69
C LEU A 528 21.67 -3.40 -22.48
N PHE A 529 21.03 -3.70 -21.36
CA PHE A 529 21.69 -4.34 -20.23
C PHE A 529 22.11 -5.79 -20.53
N ILE A 530 21.30 -6.56 -21.26
CA ILE A 530 21.70 -7.88 -21.78
C ILE A 530 22.95 -7.74 -22.65
N LYS A 531 22.98 -6.77 -23.57
CA LYS A 531 24.16 -6.50 -24.40
C LYS A 531 25.40 -6.25 -23.55
N GLN A 532 25.30 -5.30 -22.62
CA GLN A 532 26.41 -4.94 -21.73
C GLN A 532 26.92 -6.18 -20.97
N LYS A 533 26.02 -6.98 -20.40
CA LYS A 533 26.39 -8.20 -19.64
C LYS A 533 27.02 -9.28 -20.51
N ARG A 534 26.59 -9.44 -21.78
CA ARG A 534 27.23 -10.37 -22.73
C ARG A 534 28.66 -9.94 -23.08
N GLU A 535 28.94 -8.64 -23.10
CA GLU A 535 30.28 -8.10 -23.37
C GLU A 535 31.20 -8.13 -22.12
N GLU A 536 30.64 -7.90 -20.92
CA GLU A 536 31.40 -7.70 -19.68
C GLU A 536 31.49 -8.94 -18.76
N SER A 537 30.52 -9.87 -18.80
CA SER A 537 30.41 -10.97 -17.82
C SER A 537 31.14 -12.25 -18.24
N ALA A 538 31.63 -12.99 -17.24
CA ALA A 538 32.08 -14.38 -17.41
C ALA A 538 30.92 -15.40 -17.38
N ASP A 539 29.71 -14.94 -17.00
CA ASP A 539 28.49 -15.73 -16.95
C ASP A 539 28.02 -16.10 -18.37
N GLU A 540 27.60 -17.35 -18.55
CA GLU A 540 27.10 -17.80 -19.83
C GLU A 540 25.67 -17.33 -20.04
N PHE A 541 25.35 -16.89 -21.27
CA PHE A 541 23.97 -16.59 -21.63
C PHE A 541 23.15 -17.89 -21.59
N ALA A 542 21.97 -17.87 -20.96
CA ALA A 542 21.22 -19.08 -20.64
C ALA A 542 20.67 -19.80 -21.88
N THR A 543 20.44 -19.07 -22.97
CA THR A 543 19.94 -19.62 -24.23
C THR A 543 21.10 -19.83 -25.20
N THR A 544 21.23 -21.01 -25.79
CA THR A 544 22.19 -21.25 -26.88
C THR A 544 21.68 -20.60 -28.16
N VAL A 545 22.51 -19.81 -28.82
CA VAL A 545 22.15 -19.07 -30.02
C VAL A 545 23.11 -19.45 -31.15
N ASP A 546 22.56 -19.76 -32.32
CA ASP A 546 23.35 -20.09 -33.51
C ASP A 546 24.02 -18.85 -34.12
N GLU A 547 25.11 -19.05 -34.87
CA GLU A 547 25.93 -17.96 -35.45
C GLU A 547 25.10 -17.01 -36.32
N SER A 548 24.13 -17.53 -37.09
CA SER A 548 23.23 -16.73 -37.92
C SER A 548 22.28 -15.85 -37.10
N ILE A 549 21.83 -16.32 -35.93
CA ILE A 549 20.92 -15.58 -35.05
C ILE A 549 21.72 -14.51 -34.29
N GLU A 550 22.98 -14.81 -33.92
CA GLU A 550 23.86 -13.87 -33.22
C GLU A 550 24.20 -12.64 -34.08
N GLU A 551 24.42 -12.81 -35.39
CA GLU A 551 24.57 -11.67 -36.32
C GLU A 551 23.35 -10.74 -36.30
N GLU A 552 22.15 -11.32 -36.27
CA GLU A 552 20.90 -10.57 -36.27
C GLU A 552 20.68 -9.85 -34.94
N ILE A 553 20.95 -10.52 -33.82
CA ILE A 553 20.94 -9.91 -32.48
C ILE A 553 21.85 -8.67 -32.44
N GLU A 554 23.06 -8.75 -32.99
CA GLU A 554 24.00 -7.62 -32.98
C GLU A 554 23.54 -6.46 -33.89
N LYS A 555 22.83 -6.74 -35.00
CA LYS A 555 22.17 -5.70 -35.80
C LYS A 555 21.08 -5.01 -35.00
N VAL A 556 20.20 -5.76 -34.33
CA VAL A 556 19.09 -5.23 -33.53
C VAL A 556 19.61 -4.40 -32.37
N PHE A 557 20.64 -4.87 -31.66
CA PHE A 557 21.30 -4.10 -30.60
C PHE A 557 21.80 -2.73 -31.09
N LYS A 558 22.39 -2.67 -32.29
CA LYS A 558 22.83 -1.40 -32.90
C LYS A 558 21.65 -0.49 -33.24
N ILE A 559 20.52 -1.04 -33.69
CA ILE A 559 19.31 -0.27 -33.99
C ILE A 559 18.69 0.28 -32.70
N VAL A 560 18.45 -0.57 -31.70
CA VAL A 560 17.91 -0.17 -30.39
C VAL A 560 18.78 0.90 -29.75
N SER A 561 20.12 0.73 -29.77
CA SER A 561 21.06 1.75 -29.27
C SER A 561 20.93 3.10 -29.99
N LYS A 562 20.69 3.09 -31.32
CA LYS A 562 20.49 4.33 -32.10
C LYS A 562 19.16 4.99 -31.76
N LEU A 563 18.11 4.19 -31.54
CA LEU A 563 16.77 4.69 -31.22
C LEU A 563 16.69 5.24 -29.78
N ASP A 564 17.40 4.64 -28.82
CA ASP A 564 17.39 5.04 -27.40
C ASP A 564 18.25 6.29 -27.10
N ARG A 565 19.28 6.59 -27.91
CA ARG A 565 20.25 7.68 -27.68
C ARG A 565 19.68 9.08 -27.36
N LYS A 566 18.44 9.37 -27.76
CA LYS A 566 17.80 10.69 -27.52
C LYS A 566 16.50 10.62 -26.73
N THR A 567 16.17 9.48 -26.12
CA THR A 567 14.87 9.17 -25.49
C THR A 567 13.70 9.53 -26.43
N PRO A 568 13.14 8.56 -27.16
CA PRO A 568 12.09 8.87 -28.13
C PRO A 568 10.84 9.42 -27.44
N ALA A 569 10.21 10.43 -28.04
CA ALA A 569 8.96 10.99 -27.51
C ALA A 569 7.85 9.92 -27.55
N LEU A 570 7.05 9.84 -26.49
CA LEU A 570 5.92 8.92 -26.40
C LEU A 570 4.97 9.12 -27.59
N GLY A 571 4.53 8.02 -28.21
CA GLY A 571 3.65 8.05 -29.39
C GLY A 571 4.37 8.42 -30.70
N SER A 572 5.69 8.62 -30.69
CA SER A 572 6.45 8.79 -31.94
C SER A 572 6.74 7.44 -32.60
N ARG A 573 6.82 7.41 -33.93
CA ARG A 573 7.27 6.22 -34.68
C ARG A 573 8.61 5.65 -34.14
N ARG A 574 9.53 6.51 -33.67
CA ARG A 574 10.80 6.08 -33.05
C ARG A 574 10.60 5.30 -31.74
N TYR A 575 9.64 5.73 -30.92
CA TYR A 575 9.29 5.03 -29.68
C TYR A 575 8.71 3.66 -30.00
N ALA A 576 7.78 3.60 -30.95
CA ALA A 576 7.16 2.37 -31.41
C ALA A 576 8.19 1.34 -31.93
N PHE A 577 9.11 1.75 -32.81
CA PHE A 577 10.17 0.86 -33.29
C PHE A 577 11.12 0.40 -32.16
N ALA A 578 11.51 1.30 -31.26
CA ALA A 578 12.38 0.93 -30.13
C ALA A 578 11.71 -0.12 -29.24
N LEU A 579 10.41 0.04 -28.99
CA LEU A 579 9.60 -0.89 -28.21
C LEU A 579 9.46 -2.25 -28.90
N MET A 580 9.08 -2.29 -30.18
CA MET A 580 8.91 -3.55 -30.92
C MET A 580 10.23 -4.32 -31.07
N TYR A 581 11.31 -3.67 -31.51
CA TYR A 581 12.62 -4.34 -31.63
C TYR A 581 13.11 -4.92 -30.30
N SER A 582 12.91 -4.19 -29.20
CA SER A 582 13.33 -4.67 -27.89
C SER A 582 12.46 -5.81 -27.38
N LEU A 583 11.15 -5.79 -27.62
CA LEU A 583 10.26 -6.87 -27.21
C LEU A 583 10.43 -8.14 -28.05
N LEU A 584 10.56 -8.03 -29.38
CA LEU A 584 10.89 -9.16 -30.25
C LEU A 584 12.23 -9.80 -29.87
N LEU A 585 13.23 -8.99 -29.54
CA LEU A 585 14.52 -9.51 -29.11
C LEU A 585 14.43 -10.23 -27.75
N LEU A 586 13.59 -9.77 -26.82
CA LEU A 586 13.30 -10.49 -25.58
C LEU A 586 12.55 -11.80 -25.83
N GLN A 587 11.60 -11.84 -26.77
CA GLN A 587 10.91 -13.07 -27.17
C GLN A 587 11.86 -14.08 -27.82
N LEU A 588 12.76 -13.60 -28.68
CA LEU A 588 13.83 -14.41 -29.26
C LEU A 588 14.70 -15.03 -28.17
N PHE A 589 15.09 -14.25 -27.15
CA PHE A 589 15.84 -14.76 -26.00
C PHE A 589 15.06 -15.75 -25.14
N ASN A 590 13.73 -15.67 -25.15
CA ASN A 590 12.85 -16.62 -24.47
C ASN A 590 12.63 -17.91 -25.29
N GLY A 591 13.10 -17.97 -26.53
CA GLY A 591 12.98 -19.13 -27.42
C GLY A 591 11.64 -19.19 -28.16
N GLU A 592 10.96 -18.06 -28.38
CA GLU A 592 9.78 -18.04 -29.23
C GLU A 592 10.15 -18.28 -30.71
N PRO A 593 9.54 -19.25 -31.40
CA PRO A 593 9.95 -19.67 -32.76
C PRO A 593 9.74 -18.56 -33.80
N ASP A 594 8.58 -17.90 -33.79
CA ASP A 594 8.22 -16.87 -34.80
C ASP A 594 8.94 -15.53 -34.60
N ALA A 595 9.69 -15.36 -33.50
CA ALA A 595 10.30 -14.08 -33.16
C ALA A 595 11.33 -13.63 -34.21
N MET A 596 12.02 -14.58 -34.87
CA MET A 596 12.97 -14.26 -35.94
C MET A 596 12.27 -13.75 -37.20
N ASP A 597 11.18 -14.40 -37.60
CA ASP A 597 10.44 -14.03 -38.81
C ASP A 597 9.79 -12.64 -38.62
N MET A 598 9.14 -12.43 -37.48
CA MET A 598 8.60 -11.13 -37.09
C MET A 598 9.67 -10.03 -37.04
N LEU A 599 10.90 -10.37 -36.67
CA LEU A 599 12.01 -9.42 -36.65
C LEU A 599 12.50 -9.04 -38.05
N GLN A 600 12.54 -10.00 -38.98
CA GLN A 600 12.84 -9.74 -40.39
C GLN A 600 11.78 -8.84 -41.04
N ASP A 601 10.50 -9.11 -40.78
CA ASP A 601 9.39 -8.26 -41.25
C ASP A 601 9.50 -6.85 -40.69
N LEU A 602 9.85 -6.73 -39.40
CA LEU A 602 10.09 -5.43 -38.78
C LEU A 602 11.27 -4.67 -39.41
N HIS A 603 12.33 -5.36 -39.84
CA HIS A 603 13.44 -4.75 -40.58
C HIS A 603 13.00 -4.18 -41.92
N LEU A 604 12.16 -4.90 -42.67
CA LEU A 604 11.60 -4.42 -43.94
C LEU A 604 10.82 -3.13 -43.72
N VAL A 605 9.92 -3.12 -42.74
CA VAL A 605 9.10 -1.94 -42.38
C VAL A 605 9.99 -0.77 -41.92
N PHE A 606 10.98 -1.02 -41.06
CA PHE A 606 11.85 0.03 -40.52
C PHE A 606 12.77 0.65 -41.59
N GLU A 607 13.32 -0.15 -42.49
CA GLU A 607 14.20 0.35 -43.54
C GLU A 607 13.45 1.21 -44.56
N LYS A 608 12.27 0.76 -44.99
CA LYS A 608 11.46 1.46 -46.00
C LYS A 608 10.96 2.81 -45.47
N ILE A 609 10.32 2.83 -44.30
CA ILE A 609 9.88 4.06 -43.62
C ILE A 609 11.08 4.98 -43.29
N GLY A 610 12.26 4.40 -43.06
CA GLY A 610 13.50 5.14 -42.82
C GLY A 610 14.14 5.77 -44.07
N LYS A 611 13.96 5.17 -45.26
CA LYS A 611 14.49 5.63 -46.55
C LYS A 611 13.70 6.84 -47.07
N GLU A 612 12.37 6.79 -47.04
CA GLU A 612 11.50 7.89 -47.47
C GLU A 612 11.78 9.21 -46.73
N ARG A 613 12.11 9.15 -45.44
CA ARG A 613 12.47 10.36 -44.68
C ARG A 613 13.73 11.02 -45.22
N LYS A 614 14.72 10.24 -45.65
CA LYS A 614 15.96 10.74 -46.26
C LYS A 614 15.72 11.21 -47.70
N GLU A 615 14.80 10.57 -48.42
CA GLU A 615 14.36 10.98 -49.76
C GLU A 615 13.63 12.34 -49.72
N LYS A 616 12.66 12.50 -48.81
CA LYS A 616 11.91 13.75 -48.57
C LYS A 616 12.82 14.89 -48.09
N GLU A 617 13.86 14.61 -47.28
CA GLU A 617 14.90 15.59 -46.92
C GLU A 617 15.81 15.96 -48.11
N ARG A 618 16.20 14.99 -48.95
CA ARG A 618 16.98 15.22 -50.19
C ARG A 618 16.19 15.97 -51.26
N LYS A 619 14.89 15.70 -51.43
CA LYS A 619 13.99 16.43 -52.34
C LYS A 619 13.81 17.89 -51.87
N LYS A 620 13.74 18.17 -50.56
CA LYS A 620 13.75 19.55 -50.01
C LYS A 620 15.06 20.30 -50.25
N ASP A 621 16.22 19.66 -50.12
CA ASP A 621 17.52 20.28 -50.43
C ASP A 621 17.75 20.46 -51.94
N LYS A 622 17.28 19.52 -52.78
CA LYS A 622 17.28 19.67 -54.24
C LYS A 622 16.34 20.79 -54.71
N HIS A 623 15.15 20.95 -54.11
CA HIS A 623 14.25 22.09 -54.41
C HIS A 623 14.84 23.44 -54.00
N ARG A 624 15.67 23.48 -52.96
CA ARG A 624 16.41 24.68 -52.56
C ARG A 624 17.51 25.06 -53.58
N HIS A 625 18.10 24.08 -54.28
CA HIS A 625 19.07 24.32 -55.35
C HIS A 625 18.47 24.46 -56.77
N LYS A 626 17.28 23.90 -57.05
CA LYS A 626 16.62 23.95 -58.38
C LYS A 626 15.80 25.24 -58.62
N ARG A 627 15.61 26.11 -57.61
CA ARG A 627 15.09 27.48 -57.78
C ARG A 627 15.99 28.42 -58.63
N GLN A 628 17.08 27.91 -59.20
CA GLN A 628 18.00 28.63 -60.08
C GLN A 628 18.21 27.96 -61.45
N LYS A 629 17.22 27.27 -62.02
CA LYS A 629 17.14 27.12 -63.49
C LYS A 629 15.75 26.68 -63.93
N HIS A 630 15.15 27.47 -64.81
CA HIS A 630 13.84 27.30 -65.41
C HIS A 630 13.91 26.24 -66.51
N GLU A 631 13.12 25.16 -66.41
CA GLU A 631 12.48 24.43 -67.53
C GLU A 631 11.49 23.40 -66.97
N PRO A 632 10.30 23.21 -67.58
CA PRO A 632 9.28 22.28 -67.12
C PRO A 632 9.46 20.90 -67.79
N GLU A 633 9.70 19.87 -66.99
CA GLU A 633 9.48 18.47 -67.35
C GLU A 633 8.34 17.97 -66.46
N GLU A 634 7.12 18.06 -66.97
CA GLU A 634 5.89 17.48 -66.39
C GLU A 634 5.62 16.18 -67.15
N GLN A 635 6.07 15.03 -66.64
CA GLN A 635 5.47 13.70 -66.94
C GLN A 635 6.07 12.51 -66.17
N ASP A 636 7.29 12.60 -65.61
CA ASP A 636 7.90 11.48 -64.85
C ASP A 636 7.72 11.60 -63.31
N HIS A 637 7.24 12.74 -62.79
CA HIS A 637 7.17 12.99 -61.35
C HIS A 637 5.92 12.41 -60.67
N ASP A 638 4.83 12.22 -61.42
CA ASP A 638 3.57 11.68 -60.89
C ASP A 638 3.67 10.15 -60.69
N HIS A 639 4.37 9.44 -61.59
CA HIS A 639 4.60 7.99 -61.44
C HIS A 639 5.53 7.65 -60.27
N GLU A 640 6.58 8.44 -60.02
CA GLU A 640 7.46 8.23 -58.86
C GLU A 640 6.76 8.54 -57.52
N GLU A 641 5.78 9.46 -57.49
CA GLU A 641 4.99 9.76 -56.28
C GLU A 641 3.91 8.70 -56.02
N GLU A 642 3.27 8.17 -57.07
CA GLU A 642 2.33 7.04 -56.96
C GLU A 642 3.02 5.75 -56.48
N GLU A 643 4.21 5.42 -57.01
CA GLU A 643 5.00 4.26 -56.54
C GLU A 643 5.46 4.45 -55.07
N GLU A 644 5.86 5.66 -54.66
CA GLU A 644 6.25 5.96 -53.27
C GLU A 644 5.05 5.83 -52.28
N GLU A 645 3.83 6.17 -52.71
CA GLU A 645 2.62 6.03 -51.88
C GLU A 645 2.14 4.58 -51.78
N GLU A 646 2.20 3.80 -52.86
CA GLU A 646 1.88 2.37 -52.84
C GLU A 646 2.85 1.58 -51.92
N GLU A 647 4.14 1.89 -51.97
CA GLU A 647 5.13 1.24 -51.09
C GLU A 647 4.95 1.57 -49.60
N GLU A 648 4.53 2.81 -49.25
CA GLU A 648 4.24 3.20 -47.85
C GLU A 648 3.01 2.43 -47.32
N GLN A 649 2.03 2.15 -48.18
CA GLN A 649 0.82 1.40 -47.83
C GLN A 649 1.12 -0.09 -47.56
N ASP A 650 1.93 -0.74 -48.39
CA ASP A 650 2.37 -2.13 -48.19
C ASP A 650 3.11 -2.31 -46.85
N CYS A 651 3.93 -1.32 -46.45
CA CYS A 651 4.67 -1.38 -45.19
C CYS A 651 3.76 -1.32 -43.96
N LEU A 652 2.67 -0.56 -44.05
CA LEU A 652 1.71 -0.43 -42.95
C LEU A 652 0.84 -1.67 -42.82
N GLU A 653 0.52 -2.34 -43.93
CA GLU A 653 -0.14 -3.64 -43.92
C GLU A 653 0.72 -4.69 -43.19
N ILE A 654 1.99 -4.82 -43.54
CA ILE A 654 2.94 -5.72 -42.84
C ILE A 654 3.02 -5.38 -41.34
N LEU A 655 3.03 -4.09 -40.99
CA LEU A 655 3.03 -3.66 -39.59
C LEU A 655 1.75 -4.10 -38.85
N ILE A 656 0.59 -3.99 -39.49
CA ILE A 656 -0.67 -4.43 -38.89
C ILE A 656 -0.70 -5.95 -38.72
N GLU A 657 -0.27 -6.72 -39.72
CA GLU A 657 -0.17 -8.18 -39.61
C GLU A 657 0.76 -8.60 -38.45
N LEU A 658 1.89 -7.91 -38.29
CA LEU A 658 2.79 -8.09 -37.14
C LEU A 658 2.07 -7.81 -35.81
N LEU A 659 1.32 -6.70 -35.71
CA LEU A 659 0.53 -6.37 -34.51
C LEU A 659 -0.58 -7.37 -34.23
N LEU A 660 -1.22 -7.91 -35.27
CA LEU A 660 -2.22 -8.98 -35.16
C LEU A 660 -1.57 -10.27 -34.64
N GLY A 661 -0.39 -10.64 -35.14
CA GLY A 661 0.39 -11.76 -34.62
C GLY A 661 0.71 -11.63 -33.12
N PHE A 662 1.01 -10.41 -32.65
CA PHE A 662 1.15 -10.13 -31.23
C PHE A 662 -0.16 -10.22 -30.44
N LEU A 663 -1.27 -9.76 -31.01
CA LEU A 663 -2.59 -9.80 -30.38
C LEU A 663 -3.17 -11.21 -30.33
N ALA A 664 -2.75 -12.11 -31.21
CA ALA A 664 -3.12 -13.52 -31.21
C ALA A 664 -2.61 -14.24 -29.95
N LYS A 665 -1.39 -13.91 -29.51
CA LYS A 665 -0.74 -14.53 -28.35
C LYS A 665 -1.38 -14.09 -27.03
N PRO A 666 -1.56 -14.95 -26.02
CA PRO A 666 -2.14 -14.59 -24.71
C PRO A 666 -1.14 -13.81 -23.83
N SER A 667 -0.67 -12.65 -24.31
CA SER A 667 0.33 -11.83 -23.63
C SER A 667 -0.21 -10.42 -23.37
N VAL A 668 -0.29 -10.06 -22.09
CA VAL A 668 -0.68 -8.70 -21.66
C VAL A 668 0.33 -7.66 -22.16
N LEU A 669 1.62 -8.00 -22.13
CA LEU A 669 2.69 -7.14 -22.64
C LEU A 669 2.52 -6.87 -24.13
N ALA A 670 2.26 -7.93 -24.92
CA ALA A 670 2.05 -7.83 -26.35
C ALA A 670 0.82 -6.98 -26.67
N LYS A 671 -0.30 -7.20 -25.95
CA LYS A 671 -1.52 -6.37 -26.07
C LYS A 671 -1.24 -4.88 -25.85
N LYS A 672 -0.61 -4.53 -24.71
CA LYS A 672 -0.32 -3.13 -24.35
C LYS A 672 0.71 -2.49 -25.28
N MET A 673 1.70 -3.26 -25.73
CA MET A 673 2.62 -2.84 -26.78
C MET A 673 1.86 -2.54 -28.07
N SER A 674 1.03 -3.46 -28.57
CA SER A 674 0.30 -3.28 -29.83
C SER A 674 -0.56 -2.02 -29.80
N GLN A 675 -1.25 -1.74 -28.68
CA GLN A 675 -2.00 -0.50 -28.49
C GLN A 675 -1.11 0.75 -28.57
N THR A 676 0.05 0.71 -27.91
CA THR A 676 0.99 1.85 -27.86
C THR A 676 1.64 2.11 -29.22
N VAL A 677 2.01 1.05 -29.92
CA VAL A 677 2.56 1.11 -31.29
C VAL A 677 1.48 1.61 -32.24
N PHE A 678 0.30 0.99 -32.25
CA PHE A 678 -0.81 1.33 -33.13
C PHE A 678 -1.20 2.82 -33.03
N LYS A 679 -1.25 3.38 -31.82
CA LYS A 679 -1.51 4.81 -31.61
C LYS A 679 -0.54 5.74 -32.34
N SER A 680 0.68 5.29 -32.63
CA SER A 680 1.71 6.06 -33.35
C SER A 680 1.53 6.05 -34.88
N PHE A 681 0.70 5.14 -35.40
CA PHE A 681 0.48 4.91 -36.83
C PHE A 681 -1.00 5.00 -37.25
N ALA A 682 -1.93 5.08 -36.29
CA ALA A 682 -3.37 5.05 -36.53
C ALA A 682 -3.87 6.12 -37.51
N ASP A 683 -3.29 7.33 -37.47
CA ASP A 683 -3.70 8.44 -38.37
C ASP A 683 -3.19 8.27 -39.81
N SER A 684 -2.23 7.37 -40.04
CA SER A 684 -1.65 7.10 -41.37
C SER A 684 -2.08 5.75 -41.94
N LEU A 685 -3.08 5.09 -41.36
CA LEU A 685 -3.51 3.76 -41.78
C LEU A 685 -4.08 3.75 -43.20
N SER A 686 -3.66 2.81 -44.05
CA SER A 686 -4.20 2.63 -45.39
C SER A 686 -5.53 1.86 -45.38
N ALA A 687 -6.29 1.91 -46.48
CA ALA A 687 -7.52 1.14 -46.62
C ALA A 687 -7.27 -0.38 -46.55
N SER A 688 -6.18 -0.87 -47.16
CA SER A 688 -5.79 -2.29 -47.13
C SER A 688 -5.46 -2.73 -45.69
N ALA A 689 -4.65 -1.95 -44.97
CA ALA A 689 -4.29 -2.24 -43.59
C ALA A 689 -5.50 -2.19 -42.63
N LEU A 690 -6.49 -1.34 -42.91
CA LEU A 690 -7.75 -1.33 -42.18
C LEU A 690 -8.58 -2.59 -42.46
N ASP A 691 -8.62 -3.07 -43.70
CA ASP A 691 -9.33 -4.31 -44.05
C ASP A 691 -8.70 -5.54 -43.35
N SER A 692 -7.37 -5.60 -43.24
CA SER A 692 -6.67 -6.61 -42.41
C SER A 692 -7.11 -6.59 -40.94
N LEU A 693 -7.31 -5.41 -40.33
CA LEU A 693 -7.83 -5.30 -38.96
C LEU A 693 -9.29 -5.74 -38.84
N LEU A 694 -10.11 -5.51 -39.87
CA LEU A 694 -11.55 -5.77 -39.84
C LEU A 694 -11.89 -7.23 -40.14
N ARG A 695 -11.11 -7.90 -41.00
CA ARG A 695 -11.35 -9.28 -41.44
C ARG A 695 -11.54 -10.28 -40.28
N PRO A 696 -10.73 -10.28 -39.21
CA PRO A 696 -10.89 -11.24 -38.12
C PRO A 696 -12.20 -11.12 -37.31
N LEU A 697 -12.87 -9.96 -37.33
CA LEU A 697 -14.08 -9.75 -36.54
C LEU A 697 -15.27 -10.59 -37.02
N VAL A 698 -15.26 -10.95 -38.31
CA VAL A 698 -16.38 -11.61 -39.00
C VAL A 698 -16.25 -13.13 -39.02
N VAL A 699 -15.08 -13.66 -38.64
CA VAL A 699 -14.80 -15.10 -38.51
C VAL A 699 -15.61 -15.72 -37.38
N GLU A 700 -16.05 -16.97 -37.53
CA GLU A 700 -16.88 -17.64 -36.53
C GLU A 700 -16.11 -17.98 -35.24
N GLU A 701 -16.80 -17.93 -34.10
CA GLU A 701 -16.25 -18.30 -32.79
C GLU A 701 -16.31 -19.83 -32.63
N THR A 702 -15.55 -20.54 -33.46
CA THR A 702 -15.50 -22.01 -33.50
C THR A 702 -14.05 -22.49 -33.60
N GLN A 703 -13.83 -23.80 -33.45
CA GLN A 703 -12.52 -24.41 -33.66
C GLN A 703 -12.06 -24.24 -35.12
N GLU A 704 -12.99 -24.24 -36.08
CA GLU A 704 -12.71 -23.95 -37.49
C GLU A 704 -12.33 -22.48 -37.72
N GLY A 705 -13.02 -21.55 -37.05
CA GLY A 705 -12.63 -20.13 -37.09
C GLY A 705 -11.30 -19.85 -36.41
N GLN A 706 -10.94 -20.59 -35.37
CA GLN A 706 -9.59 -20.54 -34.79
C GLN A 706 -8.52 -21.01 -35.79
N ARG A 707 -8.81 -22.08 -36.53
CA ARG A 707 -7.92 -22.58 -37.60
C ARG A 707 -7.76 -21.55 -38.72
N GLU A 708 -8.85 -20.91 -39.15
CA GLU A 708 -8.83 -19.84 -40.17
C GLU A 708 -8.00 -18.61 -39.73
N LEU A 709 -7.98 -18.29 -38.43
CA LEU A 709 -7.30 -17.10 -37.91
C LEU A 709 -5.82 -17.29 -37.58
N PHE A 710 -5.40 -18.51 -37.25
CA PHE A 710 -4.08 -18.78 -36.67
C PHE A 710 -3.27 -19.87 -37.40
N ASP A 711 -3.73 -20.38 -38.54
CA ASP A 711 -3.04 -21.37 -39.39
C ASP A 711 -2.44 -22.54 -38.58
N ILE A 712 -3.25 -23.16 -37.74
CA ILE A 712 -2.83 -24.30 -36.90
C ILE A 712 -2.72 -25.56 -37.80
N GLU A 713 -1.50 -25.94 -38.18
CA GLU A 713 -1.22 -27.18 -38.93
C GLU A 713 -1.40 -28.44 -38.05
N ASP A 714 -2.08 -29.47 -38.58
CA ASP A 714 -2.37 -30.72 -37.89
C ASP A 714 -1.11 -31.63 -37.77
N GLU A 715 -0.68 -31.97 -36.56
CA GLU A 715 0.18 -33.16 -36.32
C GLU A 715 -0.61 -34.39 -35.85
N ASP A 716 -1.92 -34.30 -35.56
CA ASP A 716 -2.69 -35.42 -35.00
C ASP A 716 -4.09 -35.60 -35.65
N GLU A 717 -4.14 -35.90 -36.96
CA GLU A 717 -5.33 -36.52 -37.57
C GLU A 717 -5.07 -38.00 -37.86
N ILE A 718 -5.44 -38.87 -36.91
CA ILE A 718 -5.86 -40.24 -37.24
C ILE A 718 -7.37 -40.19 -37.45
N MET A 719 -7.77 -40.43 -38.70
CA MET A 719 -9.13 -40.73 -39.11
C MET A 719 -9.81 -41.75 -38.18
N ASP A 720 -10.99 -41.40 -37.67
CA ASP A 720 -12.09 -42.36 -37.56
C ASP A 720 -13.40 -41.60 -37.78
N ASP A 721 -13.77 -41.60 -39.06
CA ASP A 721 -15.01 -41.07 -39.61
C ASP A 721 -16.07 -42.18 -39.50
N ALA A 722 -16.71 -42.30 -38.34
CA ALA A 722 -17.93 -43.10 -38.13
C ALA A 722 -18.56 -42.85 -36.75
N ASP A 723 -19.29 -41.74 -36.57
CA ASP A 723 -20.66 -41.75 -36.00
C ASP A 723 -21.25 -40.34 -36.07
N SER A 724 -22.05 -40.07 -37.12
CA SER A 724 -22.95 -38.91 -37.15
C SER A 724 -24.29 -39.34 -36.56
N GLY A 725 -24.34 -39.37 -35.23
CA GLY A 725 -25.58 -39.37 -34.47
C GLY A 725 -25.97 -37.92 -34.18
N GLU A 726 -27.04 -37.45 -34.82
CA GLU A 726 -27.79 -36.28 -34.40
C GLU A 726 -28.25 -36.47 -32.96
N ASP A 727 -27.79 -35.62 -32.04
CA ASP A 727 -28.54 -35.21 -30.86
C ASP A 727 -28.15 -33.74 -30.56
N ASP A 728 -28.93 -32.87 -31.20
CA ASP A 728 -29.16 -31.47 -30.84
C ASP A 728 -30.04 -31.46 -29.58
N ASP A 729 -29.41 -31.52 -28.42
CA ASP A 729 -30.06 -31.17 -27.15
C ASP A 729 -29.28 -30.03 -26.49
N GLY A 730 -29.89 -28.85 -26.55
CA GLY A 730 -29.37 -27.61 -26.03
C GLY A 730 -29.42 -27.55 -24.50
N GLU A 731 -28.24 -27.55 -23.89
CA GLU A 731 -27.96 -26.93 -22.59
C GLU A 731 -26.54 -26.33 -22.61
N ASP A 732 -26.40 -25.16 -23.25
CA ASP A 732 -25.29 -24.24 -22.98
C ASP A 732 -25.77 -23.24 -21.91
N SER A 733 -25.63 -23.61 -20.64
CA SER A 733 -25.63 -22.67 -19.51
C SER A 733 -24.65 -23.13 -18.44
N ASP A 734 -23.99 -22.16 -17.85
CA ASP A 734 -23.06 -22.22 -16.71
C ASP A 734 -21.61 -22.56 -17.07
N VAL A 735 -21.01 -21.67 -17.88
CA VAL A 735 -19.58 -21.38 -17.75
C VAL A 735 -19.45 -20.35 -16.63
N GLU A 736 -18.90 -20.78 -15.50
CA GLU A 736 -18.56 -19.89 -14.39
C GLU A 736 -17.63 -18.76 -14.86
N VAL A 737 -18.06 -17.53 -14.58
CA VAL A 737 -17.23 -16.34 -14.71
C VAL A 737 -16.18 -16.43 -13.61
N ILE A 738 -14.94 -16.75 -13.97
CA ILE A 738 -13.80 -16.42 -13.10
C ILE A 738 -13.56 -14.93 -13.28
N ASP A 739 -13.98 -14.14 -12.30
CA ASP A 739 -13.64 -12.72 -12.17
C ASP A 739 -12.13 -12.54 -12.31
N VAL A 740 -11.72 -11.96 -13.44
CA VAL A 740 -10.42 -11.30 -13.53
C VAL A 740 -10.61 -9.97 -12.80
N GLU A 741 -10.14 -9.91 -11.55
CA GLU A 741 -10.08 -8.68 -10.75
C GLU A 741 -9.47 -7.54 -11.58
N GLU A 742 -10.32 -6.66 -12.11
CA GLU A 742 -9.93 -5.39 -12.71
C GLU A 742 -10.22 -4.28 -11.70
N ASP A 743 -9.24 -4.03 -10.83
CA ASP A 743 -9.20 -2.90 -9.90
C ASP A 743 -9.33 -1.57 -10.70
N SER A 744 -10.54 -1.04 -10.73
CA SER A 744 -10.84 0.31 -11.23
C SER A 744 -11.56 1.08 -10.13
N ALA A 745 -10.74 1.71 -9.27
CA ALA A 745 -11.19 2.76 -8.38
C ALA A 745 -11.37 4.05 -9.19
N ASP A 746 -12.61 4.51 -9.35
CA ASP A 746 -12.90 5.88 -9.78
C ASP A 746 -13.97 6.52 -8.87
N GLU A 747 -13.51 7.60 -8.23
CA GLU A 747 -14.17 8.88 -7.92
C GLU A 747 -15.66 8.88 -7.51
N GLU A 748 -15.90 9.02 -6.20
CA GLU A 748 -17.15 9.55 -5.64
C GLU A 748 -17.22 11.07 -5.85
N ASP A 749 -18.23 11.53 -6.58
CA ASP A 749 -18.74 12.90 -6.50
C ASP A 749 -20.20 12.81 -6.04
N GLY A 750 -20.49 13.47 -4.91
CA GLY A 750 -21.71 13.26 -4.13
C GLY A 750 -22.93 14.04 -4.60
N GLU A 751 -24.09 13.63 -4.08
CA GLU A 751 -25.17 14.52 -3.64
C GLU A 751 -26.12 13.75 -2.70
N ASP A 752 -26.41 14.39 -1.57
CA ASP A 752 -27.28 13.96 -0.46
C ASP A 752 -28.74 13.72 -0.90
N ASP A 753 -29.44 12.78 -0.24
CA ASP A 753 -30.68 13.14 0.46
C ASP A 753 -31.08 12.12 1.55
N GLU A 754 -31.56 12.67 2.65
CA GLU A 754 -31.74 12.09 3.98
C GLU A 754 -33.10 11.37 4.19
N ASN A 755 -33.16 10.64 5.33
CA ASN A 755 -34.31 10.27 6.19
C ASN A 755 -34.87 8.86 6.02
N GLU A 756 -35.23 8.11 7.07
CA GLU A 756 -34.96 8.09 8.53
C GLU A 756 -35.76 6.86 9.07
N ASP A 757 -35.45 6.45 10.30
CA ASP A 757 -36.25 5.61 11.23
C ASP A 757 -36.19 4.07 11.08
N GLU A 758 -35.43 3.37 11.94
CA GLU A 758 -35.66 3.04 13.37
C GLU A 758 -36.61 1.85 13.54
N ASP A 759 -36.10 0.73 14.09
CA ASP A 759 -36.61 0.14 15.34
C ASP A 759 -35.76 -1.08 15.76
N GLU A 760 -35.22 -0.98 16.99
CA GLU A 760 -34.67 -2.07 17.79
C GLU A 760 -35.80 -2.98 18.30
N GLU A 761 -35.54 -4.26 18.57
CA GLU A 761 -35.78 -4.88 19.88
C GLU A 761 -35.21 -6.30 19.95
N SER A 762 -34.81 -6.64 21.18
CA SER A 762 -34.08 -7.81 21.66
C SER A 762 -35.03 -8.93 22.09
N SER A 763 -34.62 -10.19 21.99
CA SER A 763 -34.82 -11.16 23.08
C SER A 763 -33.93 -12.40 22.92
N ASP A 764 -32.97 -12.56 23.83
CA ASP A 764 -32.43 -13.86 24.26
C ASP A 764 -33.39 -14.46 25.29
N GLU A 765 -33.63 -15.78 25.23
CA GLU A 765 -33.55 -16.71 26.38
C GLU A 765 -33.81 -18.16 25.93
N GLU A 766 -32.95 -19.05 26.43
CA GLU A 766 -32.92 -20.50 26.21
C GLU A 766 -33.89 -21.27 27.13
N GLU A 767 -34.26 -22.51 26.76
CA GLU A 767 -34.00 -23.75 27.52
C GLU A 767 -34.72 -24.97 26.89
N ASP A 768 -33.90 -26.01 26.65
CA ASP A 768 -34.07 -27.47 26.78
C ASP A 768 -35.20 -28.26 26.09
N ASP A 769 -34.82 -29.22 25.23
CA ASP A 769 -34.75 -30.64 25.62
C ASP A 769 -34.09 -31.51 24.51
N ASP A 770 -33.31 -32.51 24.95
CA ASP A 770 -32.65 -33.57 24.19
C ASP A 770 -33.62 -34.44 23.35
N ASP A 771 -33.19 -34.88 22.16
CA ASP A 771 -33.12 -36.30 21.73
C ASP A 771 -32.90 -36.44 20.21
N ASP A 772 -32.07 -37.43 19.86
CA ASP A 772 -31.61 -37.84 18.52
C ASP A 772 -32.73 -38.08 17.47
N ASP A 773 -32.51 -37.67 16.21
CA ASP A 773 -32.95 -38.43 15.03
C ASP A 773 -32.12 -38.09 13.78
N ASP A 774 -31.60 -39.13 13.13
CA ASP A 774 -30.86 -39.14 11.88
C ASP A 774 -31.77 -38.79 10.68
N GLY A 775 -31.24 -38.08 9.69
CA GLY A 775 -31.94 -37.81 8.43
C GLY A 775 -30.98 -37.48 7.29
N ASP A 776 -30.76 -38.46 6.42
CA ASP A 776 -30.01 -38.47 5.16
C ASP A 776 -30.28 -37.27 4.23
N ASP A 777 -29.21 -36.71 3.64
CA ASP A 777 -29.25 -36.00 2.36
C ASP A 777 -28.32 -36.71 1.36
N ASP A 778 -28.90 -37.62 0.58
CA ASP A 778 -28.32 -38.30 -0.59
C ASP A 778 -28.46 -37.38 -1.83
N GLU A 779 -27.40 -36.65 -2.19
CA GLU A 779 -27.26 -36.14 -3.57
C GLU A 779 -26.75 -37.27 -4.50
N PRO A 780 -27.37 -37.50 -5.67
CA PRO A 780 -26.92 -38.55 -6.57
C PRO A 780 -25.57 -38.19 -7.20
N LEU A 781 -24.55 -38.98 -6.88
CA LEU A 781 -23.24 -38.95 -7.53
C LEU A 781 -23.37 -39.11 -9.06
N ASP A 782 -22.62 -38.30 -9.81
CA ASP A 782 -22.60 -38.34 -11.26
C ASP A 782 -22.16 -39.71 -11.82
N GLU A 783 -22.56 -40.01 -13.07
CA GLU A 783 -22.30 -41.31 -13.71
C GLU A 783 -20.79 -41.58 -13.92
N GLU A 784 -19.95 -40.54 -13.91
CA GLU A 784 -18.49 -40.68 -14.03
C GLU A 784 -17.83 -41.06 -12.69
N THR A 785 -18.26 -40.50 -11.56
CA THR A 785 -17.77 -40.87 -10.22
C THR A 785 -18.20 -42.27 -9.83
N ARG A 786 -19.39 -42.74 -10.26
CA ARG A 786 -19.78 -44.16 -10.09
C ARG A 786 -18.88 -45.12 -10.86
N LYS A 787 -18.46 -44.77 -12.09
CA LYS A 787 -17.52 -45.58 -12.88
C LYS A 787 -16.11 -45.57 -12.27
N LEU A 788 -15.68 -44.44 -11.71
CA LEU A 788 -14.41 -44.32 -10.98
C LEU A 788 -14.41 -45.19 -9.71
N HIS A 789 -15.46 -45.11 -8.90
CA HIS A 789 -15.60 -45.94 -7.70
C HIS A 789 -15.69 -47.43 -8.04
N ALA A 790 -16.38 -47.80 -9.13
CA ALA A 790 -16.45 -49.17 -9.61
C ALA A 790 -15.07 -49.70 -10.08
N ALA A 791 -14.30 -48.88 -10.79
CA ALA A 791 -12.96 -49.24 -11.25
C ALA A 791 -11.94 -49.32 -10.09
N LEU A 792 -12.06 -48.44 -9.09
CA LEU A 792 -11.24 -48.49 -7.87
C LEU A 792 -11.56 -49.72 -7.01
N ALA A 793 -12.84 -50.07 -6.87
CA ALA A 793 -13.27 -51.27 -6.15
C ALA A 793 -12.82 -52.56 -6.85
N GLU A 794 -12.84 -52.59 -8.19
CA GLU A 794 -12.32 -53.72 -8.97
C GLU A 794 -10.79 -53.86 -8.86
N ALA A 795 -10.06 -52.73 -8.80
CA ALA A 795 -8.61 -52.73 -8.63
C ALA A 795 -8.15 -53.08 -7.19
N LEU A 796 -8.94 -52.71 -6.18
CA LEU A 796 -8.66 -52.99 -4.76
C LEU A 796 -9.25 -54.32 -4.27
N GLY A 797 -10.04 -55.01 -5.09
CA GLY A 797 -10.63 -56.32 -4.77
C GLY A 797 -11.68 -56.30 -3.66
N THR A 798 -12.20 -55.13 -3.28
CA THR A 798 -13.27 -55.00 -2.28
C THR A 798 -14.64 -55.13 -2.94
N SER A 799 -15.60 -55.75 -2.24
CA SER A 799 -16.87 -56.19 -2.81
C SER A 799 -17.72 -55.05 -3.39
N LYS A 800 -18.33 -55.32 -4.55
CA LYS A 800 -19.28 -54.47 -5.29
C LYS A 800 -20.60 -54.27 -4.54
N ASP A 801 -20.70 -53.28 -3.66
CA ASP A 801 -21.98 -52.60 -3.37
C ASP A 801 -21.73 -51.20 -2.79
N PRO A 802 -22.14 -50.09 -3.46
CA PRO A 802 -21.91 -48.73 -2.95
C PRO A 802 -22.86 -48.30 -1.82
N ASN A 803 -23.88 -49.11 -1.46
CA ASN A 803 -24.94 -48.72 -0.52
C ASN A 803 -24.95 -49.50 0.82
N THR A 804 -23.85 -50.16 1.19
CA THR A 804 -23.74 -50.82 2.52
C THR A 804 -22.70 -50.11 3.38
N SER A 805 -23.16 -49.31 4.32
CA SER A 805 -22.37 -48.82 5.45
C SER A 805 -22.19 -49.94 6.48
N ASP A 806 -21.15 -50.74 6.35
CA ASP A 806 -20.68 -51.60 7.44
C ASP A 806 -19.15 -51.44 7.57
N ALA A 807 -18.76 -50.65 8.56
CA ALA A 807 -17.39 -50.53 9.00
C ALA A 807 -17.02 -51.82 9.76
N SER A 808 -16.10 -52.60 9.19
CA SER A 808 -15.37 -53.63 9.93
C SER A 808 -13.87 -53.42 9.69
N ASP A 809 -13.19 -53.06 10.78
CA ASP A 809 -11.74 -53.08 10.95
C ASP A 809 -11.13 -54.37 10.38
N SER A 810 -10.23 -54.23 9.40
CA SER A 810 -9.17 -55.20 9.15
C SER A 810 -7.90 -54.47 8.73
N ASP A 811 -7.01 -54.27 9.70
CA ASP A 811 -5.59 -53.99 9.53
C ASP A 811 -4.94 -55.13 8.70
N GLU A 812 -4.92 -55.00 7.38
CA GLU A 812 -3.93 -55.66 6.53
C GLU A 812 -3.03 -54.58 5.92
N SER A 813 -1.80 -54.51 6.44
CA SER A 813 -0.73 -53.64 5.96
C SER A 813 -0.48 -53.89 4.46
N MET A 814 -0.86 -52.93 3.62
CA MET A 814 -0.56 -52.94 2.18
C MET A 814 0.96 -52.99 1.97
N ASP A 815 1.42 -53.95 1.17
CA ASP A 815 2.83 -54.14 0.80
C ASP A 815 3.30 -53.00 -0.15
N ASP A 816 4.54 -52.54 -0.01
CA ASP A 816 5.09 -51.35 -0.70
C ASP A 816 4.96 -51.42 -2.23
N ASP A 817 4.97 -52.64 -2.79
CA ASP A 817 4.81 -52.88 -4.23
C ASP A 817 3.37 -52.64 -4.73
N GLN A 818 2.35 -52.78 -3.86
CA GLN A 818 0.96 -52.47 -4.19
C GLN A 818 0.67 -50.97 -4.13
N MET A 819 1.34 -50.22 -3.25
CA MET A 819 1.24 -48.76 -3.21
C MET A 819 1.87 -48.11 -4.46
N LEU A 820 2.95 -48.68 -5.00
CA LEU A 820 3.56 -48.26 -6.26
C LEU A 820 2.66 -48.51 -7.48
N LEU A 821 1.93 -49.63 -7.51
CA LEU A 821 0.98 -49.96 -8.59
C LEU A 821 -0.26 -49.03 -8.56
N VAL A 822 -0.76 -48.70 -7.37
CA VAL A 822 -1.87 -47.74 -7.20
C VAL A 822 -1.44 -46.33 -7.59
N ASP A 823 -0.22 -45.90 -7.22
CA ASP A 823 0.33 -44.59 -7.62
C ASP A 823 0.63 -44.53 -9.13
N GLU A 824 1.06 -45.64 -9.76
CA GLU A 824 1.23 -45.70 -11.22
C GLU A 824 -0.11 -45.59 -11.95
N GLN A 825 -1.18 -46.22 -11.44
CA GLN A 825 -2.52 -46.10 -12.01
C GLN A 825 -3.17 -44.73 -11.74
N LEU A 826 -3.02 -44.16 -10.54
CA LEU A 826 -3.43 -42.79 -10.25
C LEU A 826 -2.67 -41.80 -11.13
N SER A 827 -1.36 -41.99 -11.33
CA SER A 827 -0.57 -41.14 -12.23
C SER A 827 -1.02 -41.25 -13.69
N LYS A 828 -1.49 -42.42 -14.15
CA LYS A 828 -2.07 -42.61 -15.49
C LYS A 828 -3.43 -41.94 -15.61
N ILE A 829 -4.28 -42.02 -14.58
CA ILE A 829 -5.59 -41.36 -14.52
C ILE A 829 -5.44 -39.83 -14.45
N PHE A 830 -4.51 -39.32 -13.62
CA PHE A 830 -4.19 -37.88 -13.54
C PHE A 830 -3.43 -37.36 -14.77
N LYS A 831 -2.66 -38.21 -15.48
CA LYS A 831 -2.07 -37.87 -16.80
C LYS A 831 -3.14 -37.77 -17.88
N HIS A 832 -4.16 -38.64 -17.88
CA HIS A 832 -5.32 -38.49 -18.76
C HIS A 832 -6.19 -37.28 -18.40
N ARG A 833 -6.17 -36.82 -17.15
CA ARG A 833 -6.80 -35.56 -16.72
C ARG A 833 -5.99 -34.30 -17.09
N LYS A 834 -4.71 -34.43 -17.45
CA LYS A 834 -3.86 -33.32 -17.94
C LYS A 834 -3.97 -33.08 -19.44
N THR A 835 -4.48 -34.04 -20.21
CA THR A 835 -4.85 -33.84 -21.61
C THR A 835 -6.25 -33.23 -21.67
N PRO A 836 -6.43 -32.02 -22.22
CA PRO A 836 -7.74 -31.38 -22.24
C PRO A 836 -8.72 -32.23 -23.06
N ASN A 837 -9.90 -32.53 -22.51
CA ASN A 837 -10.96 -33.24 -23.24
C ASN A 837 -11.41 -32.41 -24.46
N LYS A 838 -11.95 -33.06 -25.51
CA LYS A 838 -12.44 -32.37 -26.73
C LYS A 838 -13.37 -31.18 -26.43
N ARG A 839 -14.17 -31.25 -25.36
CA ARG A 839 -15.04 -30.14 -24.89
C ARG A 839 -14.23 -28.95 -24.36
N GLN A 840 -13.18 -29.18 -23.57
CA GLN A 840 -12.30 -28.12 -23.05
C GLN A 840 -11.44 -27.50 -24.16
N GLN A 841 -11.00 -28.30 -25.14
CA GLN A 841 -10.29 -27.79 -26.31
C GLN A 841 -11.20 -26.87 -27.14
N ARG A 842 -12.46 -27.28 -27.40
CA ARG A 842 -13.45 -26.44 -28.06
C ARG A 842 -13.76 -25.15 -27.27
N ALA A 843 -13.86 -25.22 -25.95
CA ALA A 843 -14.08 -24.04 -25.11
C ALA A 843 -12.89 -23.07 -25.15
N SER A 844 -11.66 -23.59 -25.01
CA SER A 844 -10.42 -22.80 -25.11
C SER A 844 -10.22 -22.18 -26.49
N ALA A 845 -10.57 -22.91 -27.56
CA ALA A 845 -10.57 -22.41 -28.94
C ALA A 845 -11.52 -21.21 -29.10
N LYS A 846 -12.76 -21.36 -28.63
CA LYS A 846 -13.75 -20.27 -28.63
C LYS A 846 -13.25 -19.05 -27.84
N GLU A 847 -12.70 -19.28 -26.66
CA GLU A 847 -12.18 -18.21 -25.79
C GLU A 847 -11.00 -17.47 -26.42
N SER A 848 -10.10 -18.17 -27.10
CA SER A 848 -8.97 -17.58 -27.84
C SER A 848 -9.45 -16.63 -28.94
N VAL A 849 -10.42 -17.05 -29.76
CA VAL A 849 -11.01 -16.22 -30.83
C VAL A 849 -11.74 -15.01 -30.24
N VAL A 850 -12.54 -15.19 -29.18
CA VAL A 850 -13.23 -14.10 -28.48
C VAL A 850 -12.26 -13.05 -27.94
N ASN A 851 -11.19 -13.51 -27.28
CA ASN A 851 -10.15 -12.63 -26.73
C ASN A 851 -9.41 -11.86 -27.82
N PHE A 852 -9.14 -12.50 -28.97
CA PHE A 852 -8.54 -11.85 -30.12
C PHE A 852 -9.44 -10.76 -30.70
N LYS A 853 -10.73 -11.05 -30.92
CA LYS A 853 -11.72 -10.06 -31.39
C LYS A 853 -11.82 -8.85 -30.45
N ASN A 854 -11.88 -9.08 -29.14
CA ASN A 854 -11.91 -8.00 -28.15
C ASN A 854 -10.67 -7.10 -28.25
N ARG A 855 -9.48 -7.69 -28.41
CA ARG A 855 -8.23 -6.93 -28.57
C ARG A 855 -8.21 -6.09 -29.85
N ILE A 856 -8.77 -6.60 -30.94
CA ILE A 856 -8.92 -5.85 -32.21
C ILE A 856 -9.91 -4.69 -32.04
N LEU A 857 -11.04 -4.92 -31.37
CA LEU A 857 -12.03 -3.87 -31.09
C LEU A 857 -11.42 -2.74 -30.25
N GLU A 858 -10.53 -3.04 -29.31
CA GLU A 858 -9.77 -2.02 -28.57
C GLU A 858 -8.83 -1.20 -29.49
N LEU A 859 -8.18 -1.82 -30.48
CA LEU A 859 -7.40 -1.07 -31.49
C LEU A 859 -8.31 -0.19 -32.36
N LEU A 860 -9.45 -0.71 -32.78
CA LEU A 860 -10.42 0.06 -33.58
C LEU A 860 -10.98 1.25 -32.77
N GLU A 861 -11.17 1.09 -31.46
CA GLU A 861 -11.57 2.21 -30.62
C GLU A 861 -10.49 3.31 -30.58
N ILE A 862 -9.20 2.93 -30.54
CA ILE A 862 -8.08 3.88 -30.65
C ILE A 862 -8.10 4.58 -32.01
N TYR A 863 -8.30 3.84 -33.11
CA TYR A 863 -8.35 4.37 -34.48
C TYR A 863 -9.47 5.41 -34.66
N VAL A 864 -10.66 5.05 -34.22
CA VAL A 864 -11.88 5.85 -34.35
C VAL A 864 -11.83 7.15 -33.53
N LYS A 865 -11.12 7.13 -32.38
CA LYS A 865 -10.89 8.30 -31.53
C LYS A 865 -9.79 9.24 -32.07
N GLY A 866 -8.96 8.80 -33.02
CA GLY A 866 -7.89 9.61 -33.63
C GLY A 866 -8.40 10.74 -34.52
N ASP A 867 -7.51 11.51 -35.15
CA ASP A 867 -7.85 12.68 -35.99
C ASP A 867 -7.95 12.33 -37.50
N GLY A 868 -7.81 11.04 -37.87
CA GLY A 868 -7.86 10.55 -39.25
C GLY A 868 -9.17 10.78 -40.04
N ASN A 869 -9.13 10.45 -41.34
CA ASN A 869 -10.19 10.71 -42.32
C ASN A 869 -11.55 10.10 -41.92
N CYS A 870 -12.61 10.90 -41.97
CA CYS A 870 -13.97 10.46 -41.65
C CYS A 870 -14.50 9.40 -42.64
N ASP A 871 -14.08 9.46 -43.91
CA ASP A 871 -14.52 8.53 -44.97
C ASP A 871 -14.00 7.11 -44.76
N GLU A 872 -12.83 6.96 -44.15
CA GLU A 872 -12.24 5.66 -43.85
C GLU A 872 -12.78 5.10 -42.53
N LYS A 873 -12.95 5.95 -41.52
CA LYS A 873 -13.50 5.54 -40.22
C LYS A 873 -14.91 4.96 -40.30
N ILE A 874 -15.73 5.39 -41.26
CA ILE A 874 -17.08 4.83 -41.45
C ILE A 874 -17.07 3.39 -41.99
N LYS A 875 -15.97 2.93 -42.60
CA LYS A 875 -15.83 1.53 -43.07
C LYS A 875 -15.85 0.52 -41.92
N VAL A 876 -15.48 0.95 -40.71
CA VAL A 876 -15.54 0.13 -39.47
C VAL A 876 -16.97 -0.22 -39.07
N ILE A 877 -17.97 0.57 -39.50
CA ILE A 877 -19.35 0.44 -39.01
C ILE A 877 -19.94 -0.94 -39.31
N VAL A 878 -19.88 -1.37 -40.57
CA VAL A 878 -20.56 -2.60 -41.01
C VAL A 878 -19.92 -3.84 -40.38
N PRO A 879 -18.59 -4.03 -40.40
CA PRO A 879 -17.94 -5.18 -39.74
C PRO A 879 -18.20 -5.24 -38.23
N CYS A 880 -18.27 -4.10 -37.53
CA CYS A 880 -18.64 -4.09 -36.11
C CYS A 880 -20.10 -4.51 -35.87
N LEU A 881 -21.03 -4.09 -36.73
CA LEU A 881 -22.44 -4.52 -36.66
C LEU A 881 -22.58 -6.02 -36.95
N GLU A 882 -21.89 -6.51 -37.98
CA GLU A 882 -21.84 -7.94 -38.31
C GLU A 882 -21.26 -8.77 -37.15
N ALA A 883 -20.18 -8.31 -36.53
CA ALA A 883 -19.59 -8.94 -35.35
C ALA A 883 -20.59 -8.99 -34.18
N MET A 884 -21.30 -7.90 -33.90
CA MET A 884 -22.33 -7.83 -32.86
C MET A 884 -23.48 -8.83 -33.10
N ARG A 885 -23.84 -9.09 -34.37
CA ARG A 885 -24.93 -10.02 -34.73
C ARG A 885 -24.47 -11.47 -34.68
N LYS A 886 -23.25 -11.77 -35.13
CA LYS A 886 -22.71 -13.14 -35.22
C LYS A 886 -22.20 -13.67 -33.88
N THR A 887 -21.77 -12.79 -32.97
CA THR A 887 -21.19 -13.21 -31.69
C THR A 887 -22.22 -13.68 -30.67
N GLY A 888 -21.95 -14.83 -30.04
CA GLY A 888 -22.67 -15.27 -28.85
C GLY A 888 -22.22 -14.53 -27.59
N ASN A 889 -20.99 -14.01 -27.58
CA ASN A 889 -20.35 -13.47 -26.39
C ASN A 889 -20.75 -12.01 -26.08
N PRO A 890 -21.23 -11.70 -24.86
CA PRO A 890 -21.61 -10.33 -24.48
C PRO A 890 -20.46 -9.31 -24.54
N SER A 891 -19.22 -9.72 -24.28
CA SER A 891 -18.05 -8.84 -24.24
C SER A 891 -17.72 -8.27 -25.62
N VAL A 892 -17.67 -9.13 -26.65
CA VAL A 892 -17.43 -8.73 -28.05
C VAL A 892 -18.52 -7.76 -28.52
N ARG A 893 -19.79 -8.05 -28.15
CA ARG A 893 -20.93 -7.20 -28.49
C ARG A 893 -20.83 -5.81 -27.86
N SER A 894 -20.52 -5.74 -26.56
CA SER A 894 -20.36 -4.48 -25.83
C SER A 894 -19.20 -3.65 -26.36
N ASN A 895 -18.04 -4.28 -26.61
CA ASN A 895 -16.86 -3.60 -27.15
C ASN A 895 -17.10 -3.06 -28.57
N ALA A 896 -17.75 -3.82 -29.44
CA ALA A 896 -18.15 -3.35 -30.76
C ALA A 896 -19.13 -2.17 -30.69
N HIS A 897 -20.11 -2.22 -29.77
CA HIS A 897 -20.98 -1.07 -29.51
C HIS A 897 -20.19 0.17 -29.05
N ASN A 898 -19.19 0.00 -28.17
CA ASN A 898 -18.35 1.10 -27.69
C ASN A 898 -17.50 1.73 -28.80
N VAL A 899 -16.97 0.95 -29.74
CA VAL A 899 -16.29 1.46 -30.94
C VAL A 899 -17.23 2.35 -31.76
N LEU A 900 -18.44 1.86 -32.06
CA LEU A 900 -19.45 2.59 -32.84
C LEU A 900 -19.92 3.87 -32.12
N LYS A 901 -20.08 3.80 -30.80
CA LYS A 901 -20.43 4.94 -29.95
C LYS A 901 -19.31 5.99 -29.95
N SER A 902 -18.05 5.57 -29.81
CA SER A 902 -16.88 6.43 -29.89
C SER A 902 -16.77 7.13 -31.26
N LEU A 903 -17.10 6.44 -32.35
CA LEU A 903 -17.16 7.02 -33.70
C LEU A 903 -18.18 8.14 -33.81
N ALA A 904 -19.38 7.91 -33.28
CA ALA A 904 -20.44 8.91 -33.30
C ALA A 904 -20.14 10.13 -32.40
N GLN A 905 -19.23 9.99 -31.43
CA GLN A 905 -18.85 11.03 -30.47
C GLN A 905 -17.57 11.79 -30.84
N SER A 906 -16.60 11.17 -31.52
CA SER A 906 -15.33 11.80 -31.89
C SER A 906 -15.56 13.09 -32.71
N ASN A 907 -16.58 13.11 -33.56
CA ASN A 907 -16.97 14.27 -34.35
C ASN A 907 -17.77 15.36 -33.58
N LYS A 908 -18.13 15.16 -32.31
CA LYS A 908 -18.81 16.16 -31.46
C LYS A 908 -17.85 16.96 -30.57
N LYS A 909 -16.62 16.48 -30.33
CA LYS A 909 -15.66 17.00 -29.34
C LYS A 909 -14.72 18.10 -29.89
N LYS A 910 -15.21 19.11 -30.61
CA LYS A 910 -14.48 20.39 -30.75
C LYS A 910 -15.08 21.43 -29.79
N SER A 911 -14.22 22.01 -28.94
CA SER A 911 -14.62 22.82 -27.78
C SER A 911 -15.34 24.12 -28.18
N PRO A 912 -16.16 24.73 -27.29
CA PRO A 912 -16.79 26.03 -27.56
C PRO A 912 -15.81 27.21 -27.65
N LYS A 913 -14.51 27.03 -27.36
CA LYS A 913 -13.51 28.13 -27.32
C LYS A 913 -12.83 28.39 -28.67
N ASP A 914 -12.96 27.50 -29.65
CA ASP A 914 -12.33 27.64 -30.99
C ASP A 914 -13.30 28.19 -32.05
N LYS A 915 -14.28 29.02 -31.64
CA LYS A 915 -15.36 29.49 -32.52
C LYS A 915 -15.05 30.71 -33.39
N GLU A 916 -13.84 31.27 -33.34
CA GLU A 916 -13.56 32.50 -34.10
C GLU A 916 -12.80 32.30 -35.41
N ASP A 917 -12.26 31.12 -35.73
CA ASP A 917 -11.63 30.87 -37.04
C ASP A 917 -11.62 29.35 -37.38
N ASP A 918 -12.78 28.76 -37.69
CA ASP A 918 -12.89 27.67 -38.69
C ASP A 918 -14.35 27.20 -38.86
N THR A 919 -14.95 27.47 -40.03
CA THR A 919 -16.24 26.91 -40.46
C THR A 919 -16.07 25.53 -41.13
N THR A 920 -15.23 24.66 -40.58
CA THR A 920 -14.98 23.34 -41.17
C THR A 920 -15.99 22.35 -40.58
N THR A 921 -17.20 22.35 -41.13
CA THR A 921 -18.20 21.29 -40.89
C THR A 921 -17.59 19.98 -41.39
N THR A 922 -17.62 18.91 -40.59
CA THR A 922 -17.21 17.58 -41.04
C THR A 922 -18.08 17.17 -42.24
N ILE A 923 -17.48 17.06 -43.43
CA ILE A 923 -18.15 16.70 -44.68
C ILE A 923 -17.39 15.51 -45.26
N PHE A 924 -18.11 14.52 -45.80
CA PHE A 924 -17.50 13.38 -46.49
C PHE A 924 -16.88 13.81 -47.82
N THR A 925 -15.67 13.36 -48.12
CA THR A 925 -15.02 13.65 -49.41
C THR A 925 -15.60 12.81 -50.55
N ASP A 926 -16.05 11.59 -50.25
CA ASP A 926 -16.90 10.76 -51.11
C ASP A 926 -18.28 10.47 -50.46
N PRO A 927 -19.27 11.35 -50.67
CA PRO A 927 -20.64 11.14 -50.20
C PRO A 927 -21.34 9.90 -50.78
N SER A 928 -20.89 9.40 -51.93
CA SER A 928 -21.52 8.24 -52.59
C SER A 928 -21.14 6.94 -51.89
N SER A 929 -19.86 6.77 -51.55
CA SER A 929 -19.38 5.65 -50.74
C SER A 929 -20.04 5.64 -49.36
N ALA A 930 -20.16 6.81 -48.71
CA ALA A 930 -20.87 6.93 -47.44
C ALA A 930 -22.35 6.52 -47.54
N PHE A 931 -23.02 6.80 -48.66
CA PHE A 931 -24.40 6.35 -48.90
C PHE A 931 -24.51 4.84 -49.15
N GLU A 932 -23.52 4.21 -49.79
CA GLU A 932 -23.49 2.75 -49.90
C GLU A 932 -23.30 2.08 -48.53
N ILE A 933 -22.45 2.63 -47.65
CA ILE A 933 -22.33 2.16 -46.26
C ILE A 933 -23.67 2.32 -45.52
N LEU A 934 -24.38 3.44 -45.70
CA LEU A 934 -25.72 3.63 -45.14
C LEU A 934 -26.70 2.54 -45.59
N LYS A 935 -26.66 2.13 -46.86
CA LYS A 935 -27.48 1.06 -47.39
C LYS A 935 -27.08 -0.31 -46.83
N GLN A 936 -25.78 -0.57 -46.63
CA GLN A 936 -25.29 -1.78 -45.96
C GLN A 936 -25.78 -1.86 -44.50
N ILE A 937 -25.78 -0.75 -43.74
CA ILE A 937 -26.35 -0.70 -42.39
C ILE A 937 -27.84 -1.11 -42.39
N HIS A 938 -28.60 -0.63 -43.38
CA HIS A 938 -30.01 -1.00 -43.53
C HIS A 938 -30.20 -2.47 -43.89
N GLN A 939 -29.33 -3.02 -44.74
CA GLN A 939 -29.33 -4.46 -45.04
C GLN A 939 -28.99 -5.29 -43.79
N GLU A 940 -27.98 -4.88 -43.03
CA GLU A 940 -27.56 -5.57 -41.80
C GLU A 940 -28.66 -5.52 -40.73
N SER A 941 -29.39 -4.41 -40.63
CA SER A 941 -30.56 -4.30 -39.74
C SER A 941 -31.70 -5.25 -40.09
N SER A 942 -31.71 -5.85 -41.28
CA SER A 942 -32.73 -6.79 -41.75
C SER A 942 -32.32 -8.25 -41.65
N GLN A 943 -31.06 -8.54 -41.30
CA GLN A 943 -30.54 -9.90 -41.17
C GLN A 943 -31.05 -10.59 -39.89
N PRO A 944 -31.25 -11.93 -39.93
CA PRO A 944 -31.66 -12.70 -38.76
C PRO A 944 -30.51 -12.86 -37.73
N HIS A 945 -30.88 -12.86 -36.44
CA HIS A 945 -29.98 -13.11 -35.30
C HIS A 945 -29.97 -14.59 -34.93
N HIS A 946 -28.84 -15.10 -34.43
CA HIS A 946 -28.77 -16.45 -33.87
C HIS A 946 -29.55 -16.59 -32.55
N GLN A 947 -29.71 -15.51 -31.75
CA GLN A 947 -30.50 -15.51 -30.52
C GLN A 947 -31.41 -14.25 -30.37
N PRO A 948 -32.68 -14.38 -29.92
CA PRO A 948 -33.63 -13.26 -29.87
C PRO A 948 -33.29 -12.13 -28.88
N GLN A 949 -32.68 -12.45 -27.73
CA GLN A 949 -32.30 -11.46 -26.70
C GLN A 949 -31.17 -10.52 -27.17
N GLN A 950 -30.33 -10.96 -28.12
CA GLN A 950 -29.20 -10.20 -28.67
C GLN A 950 -29.63 -9.10 -29.66
N SER A 951 -30.92 -9.05 -30.03
CA SER A 951 -31.46 -8.16 -31.07
C SER A 951 -31.49 -6.68 -30.67
N ARG A 952 -31.60 -6.35 -29.38
CA ARG A 952 -31.85 -4.96 -28.92
C ARG A 952 -30.64 -4.03 -29.06
N GLU A 953 -29.48 -4.43 -28.57
CA GLU A 953 -28.25 -3.60 -28.62
C GLU A 953 -27.75 -3.43 -30.06
N HIS A 954 -27.74 -4.51 -30.83
CA HIS A 954 -27.42 -4.47 -32.26
C HIS A 954 -28.36 -3.50 -33.01
N ALA A 955 -29.67 -3.61 -32.80
CA ALA A 955 -30.63 -2.72 -33.45
C ALA A 955 -30.46 -1.25 -33.05
N ALA A 956 -30.15 -0.98 -31.78
CA ALA A 956 -29.83 0.38 -31.32
C ALA A 956 -28.56 0.92 -31.99
N SER A 957 -27.50 0.10 -32.12
CA SER A 957 -26.29 0.44 -32.88
C SER A 957 -26.59 0.73 -34.35
N CYS A 958 -27.38 -0.11 -35.04
CA CYS A 958 -27.78 0.12 -36.43
C CYS A 958 -28.51 1.47 -36.58
N SER A 959 -29.44 1.77 -35.68
CA SER A 959 -30.17 3.04 -35.67
C SER A 959 -29.23 4.24 -35.48
N HIS A 960 -28.35 4.17 -34.47
CA HIS A 960 -27.39 5.23 -34.18
C HIS A 960 -26.41 5.47 -35.33
N CYS A 961 -25.85 4.41 -35.92
CA CYS A 961 -24.91 4.50 -37.04
C CYS A 961 -25.60 5.01 -38.32
N SER A 962 -26.81 4.55 -38.60
CA SER A 962 -27.59 5.03 -39.75
C SER A 962 -27.91 6.53 -39.64
N LEU A 963 -28.32 6.98 -38.44
CA LEU A 963 -28.52 8.41 -38.17
C LEU A 963 -27.23 9.22 -38.22
N TYR A 964 -26.12 8.66 -37.76
CA TYR A 964 -24.82 9.31 -37.78
C TYR A 964 -24.38 9.64 -39.22
N ILE A 965 -24.39 8.66 -40.13
CA ILE A 965 -24.06 8.90 -41.55
C ILE A 965 -25.08 9.85 -42.19
N SER A 966 -26.37 9.65 -41.93
CA SER A 966 -27.44 10.50 -42.48
C SER A 966 -27.28 11.97 -42.08
N ARG A 967 -26.85 12.24 -40.84
CA ARG A 967 -26.58 13.60 -40.35
C ARG A 967 -25.44 14.28 -41.10
N ILE A 968 -24.33 13.56 -41.33
CA ILE A 968 -23.16 14.11 -42.01
C ILE A 968 -23.45 14.33 -43.50
N LEU A 969 -24.11 13.38 -44.18
CA LEU A 969 -24.51 13.53 -45.59
C LEU A 969 -25.43 14.75 -45.79
N VAL A 970 -26.45 14.92 -44.94
CA VAL A 970 -27.38 16.06 -45.04
C VAL A 970 -26.73 17.39 -44.63
N ALA A 971 -25.76 17.36 -43.71
CA ALA A 971 -24.99 18.55 -43.36
C ALA A 971 -24.10 19.02 -44.52
N GLY A 972 -23.53 18.08 -45.30
CA GLY A 972 -22.77 18.38 -46.51
C GLY A 972 -23.64 18.85 -47.68
N ASP A 973 -24.70 18.10 -48.00
CA ASP A 973 -25.67 18.47 -49.04
C ASP A 973 -27.09 18.03 -48.68
N LYS A 974 -28.02 19.00 -48.67
CA LYS A 974 -29.44 18.76 -48.38
C LYS A 974 -30.15 17.93 -49.45
N SER A 975 -29.58 17.79 -50.66
CA SER A 975 -30.14 16.95 -51.72
C SER A 975 -30.24 15.47 -51.32
N TRP A 976 -29.41 15.01 -50.38
CA TRP A 976 -29.43 13.64 -49.86
C TRP A 976 -30.69 13.30 -49.05
N ILE A 977 -31.46 14.29 -48.59
CA ILE A 977 -32.69 14.06 -47.81
C ILE A 977 -33.66 13.16 -48.58
N GLU A 978 -33.85 13.39 -49.89
CA GLU A 978 -34.77 12.58 -50.71
C GLU A 978 -34.30 11.13 -50.79
N ARG A 979 -33.02 10.90 -51.10
CA ARG A 979 -32.43 9.56 -51.24
C ARG A 979 -32.42 8.79 -49.91
N ILE A 980 -32.10 9.46 -48.80
CA ILE A 980 -32.12 8.85 -47.46
C ILE A 980 -33.56 8.49 -47.08
N THR A 981 -34.53 9.40 -47.33
CA THR A 981 -35.95 9.14 -47.04
C THR A 981 -36.48 7.97 -47.86
N GLU A 982 -36.09 7.87 -49.14
CA GLU A 982 -36.43 6.74 -50.00
C GLU A 982 -35.84 5.42 -49.48
N LEU A 983 -34.59 5.42 -49.00
CA LEU A 983 -33.96 4.23 -48.40
C LEU A 983 -34.74 3.77 -47.16
N TYR A 984 -35.05 4.68 -46.23
CA TYR A 984 -35.77 4.35 -45.01
C TYR A 984 -37.19 3.83 -45.27
N PHE A 985 -37.98 4.56 -46.05
CA PHE A 985 -39.41 4.25 -46.20
C PHE A 985 -39.71 3.34 -47.37
N THR A 986 -39.12 3.58 -48.54
CA THR A 986 -39.45 2.84 -49.77
C THR A 986 -38.75 1.49 -49.83
N LYS A 987 -37.54 1.37 -49.29
CA LYS A 987 -36.79 0.09 -49.27
C LYS A 987 -36.95 -0.64 -47.94
N THR A 988 -36.49 -0.06 -46.84
CA THR A 988 -36.44 -0.79 -45.55
C THR A 988 -37.81 -0.96 -44.91
N MET A 989 -38.64 0.09 -44.83
CA MET A 989 -39.97 -0.01 -44.21
C MET A 989 -40.93 -0.87 -45.04
N VAL A 990 -40.90 -0.75 -46.37
CA VAL A 990 -41.69 -1.65 -47.25
C VAL A 990 -41.27 -3.10 -47.02
N ASN A 991 -39.97 -3.42 -47.08
CA ASN A 991 -39.48 -4.77 -46.81
C ASN A 991 -39.90 -5.27 -45.43
N TRP A 992 -39.82 -4.43 -44.39
CA TRP A 992 -40.29 -4.77 -43.04
C TRP A 992 -41.79 -5.07 -42.96
N MET A 993 -42.62 -4.41 -43.79
CA MET A 993 -44.07 -4.67 -43.85
C MET A 993 -44.43 -5.86 -44.74
N THR A 994 -43.61 -6.22 -45.74
CA THR A 994 -43.95 -7.22 -46.76
C THR A 994 -43.23 -8.55 -46.61
N ASP A 995 -42.05 -8.58 -45.99
CA ASP A 995 -41.25 -9.80 -45.81
C ASP A 995 -41.19 -10.20 -44.34
N ALA A 996 -41.79 -11.35 -44.01
CA ALA A 996 -41.78 -11.91 -42.67
C ALA A 996 -40.37 -12.31 -42.17
N LYS A 997 -39.38 -12.41 -43.06
CA LYS A 997 -37.98 -12.69 -42.71
C LYS A 997 -37.20 -11.44 -42.31
N CYS A 998 -37.74 -10.25 -42.52
CA CYS A 998 -37.10 -8.99 -42.16
C CYS A 998 -37.20 -8.74 -40.64
N VAL A 999 -36.08 -8.86 -39.92
CA VAL A 999 -36.05 -8.78 -38.44
C VAL A 999 -35.74 -7.35 -37.93
N THR A 1000 -35.94 -6.32 -38.77
CA THR A 1000 -35.64 -4.94 -38.40
C THR A 1000 -36.50 -4.46 -37.23
N GLN A 1001 -35.87 -3.84 -36.23
CA GLN A 1001 -36.58 -3.30 -35.06
C GLN A 1001 -37.26 -1.95 -35.39
N PRO A 1002 -38.47 -1.68 -34.84
CA PRO A 1002 -39.18 -0.41 -35.07
C PRO A 1002 -38.39 0.86 -34.69
N ALA A 1003 -37.44 0.72 -33.76
CA ALA A 1003 -36.58 1.81 -33.27
C ALA A 1003 -35.87 2.56 -34.41
N LEU A 1004 -35.41 1.84 -35.46
CA LEU A 1004 -34.75 2.43 -36.62
C LEU A 1004 -35.62 3.51 -37.28
N PHE A 1005 -36.93 3.26 -37.40
CA PHE A 1005 -37.87 4.20 -38.02
C PHE A 1005 -38.26 5.33 -37.06
N THR A 1006 -38.51 5.03 -35.78
CA THR A 1006 -38.92 6.04 -34.80
C THR A 1006 -37.81 7.07 -34.56
N ASP A 1007 -36.55 6.63 -34.54
CA ASP A 1007 -35.40 7.51 -34.34
C ASP A 1007 -35.18 8.40 -35.57
N PHE A 1008 -35.37 7.86 -36.78
CA PHE A 1008 -35.35 8.63 -38.03
C PHE A 1008 -36.44 9.71 -38.08
N VAL A 1009 -37.68 9.36 -37.74
CA VAL A 1009 -38.80 10.33 -37.68
C VAL A 1009 -38.53 11.41 -36.64
N THR A 1010 -37.98 11.03 -35.48
CA THR A 1010 -37.60 11.96 -34.42
C THR A 1010 -36.51 12.93 -34.91
N TRP A 1011 -35.49 12.42 -35.59
CA TRP A 1011 -34.43 13.23 -36.19
C TRP A 1011 -34.97 14.14 -37.32
N ALA A 1012 -35.83 13.64 -38.21
CA ALA A 1012 -36.47 14.44 -39.25
C ALA A 1012 -37.29 15.61 -38.66
N GLY A 1013 -37.90 15.40 -37.49
CA GLY A 1013 -38.54 16.46 -36.71
C GLY A 1013 -37.59 17.60 -36.31
N THR A 1014 -36.32 17.31 -36.05
CA THR A 1014 -35.29 18.33 -35.74
C THR A 1014 -34.90 19.15 -36.97
N ILE A 1015 -34.78 18.52 -38.14
CA ILE A 1015 -34.57 19.20 -39.43
C ILE A 1015 -35.73 20.14 -39.75
N ARG A 1016 -36.98 19.69 -39.52
CA ARG A 1016 -38.17 20.53 -39.71
C ARG A 1016 -38.18 21.75 -38.79
N LYS A 1017 -37.80 21.58 -37.52
CA LYS A 1017 -37.69 22.68 -36.56
C LYS A 1017 -36.63 23.70 -37.00
N SER A 1018 -35.45 23.26 -37.45
CA SER A 1018 -34.39 24.18 -37.91
C SER A 1018 -34.79 25.00 -39.14
N LEU A 1019 -35.55 24.42 -40.08
CA LEU A 1019 -36.15 25.15 -41.20
C LEU A 1019 -37.17 26.21 -40.74
N THR A 1020 -37.94 25.91 -39.69
CA THR A 1020 -38.94 26.83 -39.14
C THR A 1020 -38.27 28.03 -38.44
N THR A 1021 -37.17 27.79 -37.72
CA THR A 1021 -36.37 28.84 -37.07
C THR A 1021 -35.66 29.74 -38.09
N ALA A 1022 -35.14 29.18 -39.18
CA ALA A 1022 -34.50 29.94 -40.26
C ALA A 1022 -35.49 30.89 -41.00
N VAL A 1023 -36.76 30.47 -41.15
CA VAL A 1023 -37.83 31.29 -41.73
C VAL A 1023 -38.23 32.43 -40.79
N LEU A 1024 -38.21 32.23 -39.47
CA LEU A 1024 -38.49 33.28 -38.49
C LEU A 1024 -37.41 34.37 -38.45
N THR A 1025 -36.14 34.03 -38.69
CA THR A 1025 -35.04 35.01 -38.78
C THR A 1025 -35.05 35.85 -40.06
N LEU A 1026 -35.62 35.33 -41.16
CA LEU A 1026 -35.75 36.08 -42.43
C LEU A 1026 -37.03 36.94 -42.51
N GLY A 1027 -38.00 36.72 -41.62
CA GLY A 1027 -39.27 37.45 -41.55
C GLY A 1027 -39.32 38.62 -40.55
N GLY A 1028 -38.21 38.93 -39.89
CA GLY A 1028 -38.14 39.92 -38.80
C GLY A 1028 -37.56 41.27 -39.21
N GLU A 1029 -38.19 42.00 -40.13
CA GLU A 1029 -37.86 43.41 -40.34
C GLU A 1029 -38.69 44.27 -39.37
N LYS A 1030 -38.07 44.80 -38.30
CA LYS A 1030 -38.44 46.09 -37.69
C LYS A 1030 -37.40 46.65 -36.71
N VAL A 1031 -36.66 47.63 -37.23
CA VAL A 1031 -36.35 48.95 -36.64
C VAL A 1031 -35.65 49.00 -35.27
N GLU A 1032 -34.35 49.28 -35.32
CA GLU A 1032 -33.63 49.99 -34.25
C GLU A 1032 -34.08 51.45 -34.16
N VAL A 1033 -34.44 51.94 -32.96
CA VAL A 1033 -34.10 53.30 -32.51
C VAL A 1033 -33.82 53.33 -31.00
N THR A 1034 -32.53 53.40 -30.68
CA THR A 1034 -31.79 54.09 -29.60
C THR A 1034 -32.53 54.79 -28.44
N GLY A 1035 -31.95 54.70 -27.21
CA GLY A 1035 -32.12 55.75 -26.19
C GLY A 1035 -31.84 55.37 -24.72
N LYS A 1036 -30.70 55.85 -24.19
CA LYS A 1036 -30.18 55.74 -22.81
C LYS A 1036 -31.03 56.39 -21.69
N SER A 1037 -30.66 56.02 -20.45
CA SER A 1037 -30.91 56.63 -19.11
C SER A 1037 -32.15 56.09 -18.37
N GLY A 1038 -32.14 55.75 -17.07
CA GLY A 1038 -31.31 56.16 -15.94
C GLY A 1038 -32.10 57.08 -15.00
N LYS A 1039 -32.60 56.57 -13.86
CA LYS A 1039 -33.02 57.25 -12.59
C LYS A 1039 -33.95 56.30 -11.80
N SER A 1040 -34.08 56.27 -10.47
CA SER A 1040 -33.28 56.62 -9.29
C SER A 1040 -34.24 56.47 -8.08
N ASP A 1041 -33.82 55.75 -7.04
CA ASP A 1041 -34.05 56.04 -5.61
C ASP A 1041 -35.46 56.40 -5.05
N LYS A 1042 -36.03 55.49 -4.22
CA LYS A 1042 -36.21 55.62 -2.75
C LYS A 1042 -37.36 54.77 -2.19
N LYS A 1043 -37.04 53.86 -1.26
CA LYS A 1043 -37.39 54.03 0.17
C LYS A 1043 -36.63 53.03 1.06
N ARG A 1044 -36.20 53.53 2.21
CA ARG A 1044 -35.24 52.94 3.17
C ARG A 1044 -35.95 52.70 4.51
N LYS A 1045 -35.36 51.79 5.31
CA LYS A 1045 -35.50 51.51 6.77
C LYS A 1045 -36.47 50.36 7.12
N ARG A 1046 -36.05 49.38 7.92
CA ARG A 1046 -35.36 49.52 9.23
C ARG A 1046 -34.48 48.31 9.60
N LYS A 1047 -33.32 48.61 10.22
CA LYS A 1047 -32.44 47.72 11.00
C LYS A 1047 -33.00 47.49 12.41
N ASN A 1048 -32.69 46.33 13.00
CA ASN A 1048 -31.97 46.10 14.28
C ASN A 1048 -32.06 44.58 14.56
N LYS A 1049 -31.01 43.86 15.00
CA LYS A 1049 -29.73 44.20 15.58
C LYS A 1049 -28.72 43.14 15.17
#